data_AF-A0A5J5SBE1-F1
#
_entry.id   AF-A0A5J5SBE1-F1
#
_cell.length_a   1.000
_cell.length_b   1.000
_cell.length_c   1.000
_cell.angle_alpha   90.00
_cell.angle_beta   90.00
_cell.angle_gamma   90.00
#
_symmetry.space_group_name_H-M   'P 1'
#
loop_
_entity.id
_entity.type
_entity.pdbx_description
1 polymer ?
#
loop_
_entity_poly.entity_id
_entity_poly.type
_entity_poly.pdbx_seq_one_letter_code
_entity_poly.pdbx_strand_id
1 'polypeptide(L)'
;MVIVSLTVQLTLIKLGSRRRFSDRNSKTVSFFLWTLYLFADWLAALTLGTLLRSRKDEVTNPRVLFWAPFLLLHLGGPDTITAYSLSDNELWPRHFFGMCFHIGVALYVYVKFWTIATPPVIFMAIPIIIVGVIKYGERVWSLFKASSVRFRKSVFSDDKGSPLEVEHSQSPSERAFHLFQVFKPMFADLKLRIYKNLSYVFELDQNKVSAEAAFTIVEIELGFLYDLLYTKIPIVITRLGVILRFICLSFITCTLLAFFVFVKLHDSRVDIAVSCLLMVGAIFLEIYSALLHLRSDWGLYWLDQQNNRFLRFIGPKLVRFTKPKEGIRSMAQHSLLDYCLPPRKLNLAAVLNLFDSEDRMGKYLHTGWKEVSFELKQFIYSGLQEKRKKYAETEFKNLSELLDDRGSSVLKGMGGSSEDILWSVREVEFTHSLLLWHVATEVVFHDDNHRYRAVQLEQYCRISKVLSDYMMYLLFLCPAMLPEGIGNIRHQDTCTEATNFALDKFQFKEAVRGLFGMDIRSRSFFIQMGNSRKSAFFEGCQIAEQLQSLVSMFQWDNQDKWKLIADLWLNMLTYAAAQCSWKEHARQLQHGEEFITHVALLMAHLGLSTKIQMVPLPKMLEEVDFEPTFHWDKLHRLTSYLA
;
A
#
# COMPACT_ATOMS: atom_id res chain seq x y z
N MET A 1 -24.77 -23.02 9.68
CA MET A 1 -23.82 -22.64 8.62
C MET A 1 -24.12 -21.28 7.98
N VAL A 2 -25.36 -20.98 7.57
CA VAL A 2 -25.70 -19.69 6.93
C VAL A 2 -25.42 -18.48 7.84
N ILE A 3 -25.71 -18.59 9.15
CA ILE A 3 -25.35 -17.55 10.14
C ILE A 3 -23.83 -17.36 10.23
N VAL A 4 -23.06 -18.45 10.19
CA VAL A 4 -21.59 -18.38 10.21
C VAL A 4 -21.09 -17.62 8.97
N SER A 5 -21.67 -17.89 7.80
CA SER A 5 -21.38 -17.15 6.57
C SER A 5 -21.67 -15.65 6.74
N LEU A 6 -22.81 -15.27 7.30
CA LEU A 6 -23.12 -13.85 7.60
C LEU A 6 -22.10 -13.23 8.57
N THR A 7 -21.72 -13.93 9.65
CA THR A 7 -20.73 -13.41 10.61
C THR A 7 -19.36 -13.21 9.99
N VAL A 8 -18.95 -14.09 9.07
CA VAL A 8 -17.72 -13.92 8.29
C VAL A 8 -17.79 -12.66 7.44
N GLN A 9 -18.91 -12.43 6.73
CA GLN A 9 -19.11 -11.22 5.91
C GLN A 9 -19.08 -9.93 6.75
N LEU A 10 -19.75 -9.91 7.91
CA LEU A 10 -19.73 -8.78 8.85
C LEU A 10 -18.33 -8.51 9.43
N THR A 11 -17.54 -9.55 9.62
CA THR A 11 -16.15 -9.41 10.09
C THR A 11 -15.25 -8.90 8.97
N LEU A 12 -15.42 -9.43 7.75
CA LEU A 12 -14.67 -9.03 6.56
C LEU A 12 -14.90 -7.58 6.18
N ILE A 13 -16.13 -7.07 6.23
CA ILE A 13 -16.40 -5.66 5.89
C ILE A 13 -15.69 -4.68 6.84
N LYS A 14 -15.60 -5.04 8.13
CA LYS A 14 -14.95 -4.22 9.16
C LYS A 14 -13.43 -4.32 9.10
N LEU A 15 -12.88 -5.52 8.91
CA LEU A 15 -11.43 -5.72 8.81
C LEU A 15 -10.88 -5.25 7.46
N GLY A 16 -11.61 -5.48 6.37
CA GLY A 16 -11.27 -5.02 5.03
C GLY A 16 -11.20 -3.50 4.93
N SER A 17 -12.13 -2.76 5.55
CA SER A 17 -12.05 -1.29 5.59
C SER A 17 -10.86 -0.79 6.43
N ARG A 18 -10.45 -1.53 7.46
CA ARG A 18 -9.31 -1.18 8.30
C ARG A 18 -7.98 -1.52 7.65
N ARG A 19 -7.92 -2.53 6.79
CA ARG A 19 -6.73 -3.02 6.09
C ARG A 19 -5.90 -1.88 5.49
N ARG A 20 -6.55 -0.98 4.75
CA ARG A 20 -5.91 0.16 4.09
C ARG A 20 -5.18 1.10 5.05
N PHE A 21 -5.82 1.43 6.18
CA PHE A 21 -5.32 2.39 7.18
C PHE A 21 -4.60 1.72 8.35
N SER A 22 -4.32 0.42 8.21
CA SER A 22 -3.80 -0.37 9.31
C SER A 22 -2.28 -0.20 9.40
N ASP A 23 -1.85 0.98 9.85
CA ASP A 23 -0.49 1.33 10.32
C ASP A 23 0.06 0.36 11.41
N ARG A 24 -0.72 -0.63 11.85
CA ARG A 24 -0.54 -1.23 13.18
C ARG A 24 -0.95 -2.69 13.37
N ASN A 25 -1.16 -3.45 12.30
CA ASN A 25 -1.60 -4.83 12.48
C ASN A 25 -0.46 -5.81 12.26
N SER A 26 -0.21 -6.60 13.30
CA SER A 26 0.63 -7.78 13.21
C SER A 26 0.20 -8.63 12.03
N LYS A 27 1.13 -9.30 11.35
CA LYS A 27 0.84 -10.34 10.36
C LYS A 27 -0.26 -11.30 10.82
N THR A 28 -0.51 -11.45 12.14
CA THR A 28 -1.67 -12.17 12.70
C THR A 28 -3.03 -11.63 12.24
N VAL A 29 -3.27 -10.32 12.20
CA VAL A 29 -4.56 -9.78 11.70
C VAL A 29 -4.63 -9.87 10.19
N SER A 30 -3.50 -9.67 9.49
CA SER A 30 -3.44 -9.90 8.03
C SER A 30 -3.71 -11.36 7.68
N PHE A 31 -3.13 -12.29 8.44
CA PHE A 31 -3.34 -13.73 8.33
C PHE A 31 -4.79 -14.10 8.64
N PHE A 32 -5.33 -13.58 9.74
CA PHE A 32 -6.73 -13.81 10.10
C PHE A 32 -7.69 -13.27 9.04
N LEU A 33 -7.42 -12.08 8.49
CA LEU A 33 -8.18 -11.49 7.38
C LEU A 33 -8.09 -12.36 6.12
N TRP A 34 -6.88 -12.83 5.78
CA TRP A 34 -6.66 -13.74 4.66
C TRP A 34 -7.41 -15.06 4.84
N THR A 35 -7.36 -15.66 6.02
CA THR A 35 -8.11 -16.88 6.35
C THR A 35 -9.61 -16.66 6.24
N LEU A 36 -10.14 -15.57 6.80
CA LEU A 36 -11.56 -15.24 6.69
C LEU A 36 -11.98 -15.02 5.24
N TYR A 37 -11.14 -14.38 4.44
CA TYR A 37 -11.40 -14.13 3.02
C TYR A 37 -11.52 -15.45 2.23
N LEU A 38 -10.58 -16.37 2.43
CA LEU A 38 -10.65 -17.70 1.81
C LEU A 38 -11.81 -18.54 2.33
N PHE A 39 -12.08 -18.46 3.64
CA PHE A 39 -13.15 -19.22 4.28
C PHE A 39 -14.54 -18.75 3.85
N ALA A 40 -14.74 -17.46 3.55
CA ALA A 40 -16.03 -16.89 3.14
C ALA A 40 -16.61 -17.60 1.91
N ASP A 41 -15.81 -17.71 0.85
CA ASP A 41 -16.23 -18.31 -0.43
C ASP A 41 -16.46 -19.81 -0.29
N TRP A 42 -15.53 -20.50 0.37
CA TRP A 42 -15.64 -21.94 0.60
C TRP A 42 -16.87 -22.30 1.43
N LEU A 43 -17.11 -21.57 2.52
CA LEU A 43 -18.26 -21.81 3.40
C LEU A 43 -19.58 -21.60 2.65
N ALA A 44 -19.70 -20.52 1.88
CA ALA A 44 -20.92 -20.24 1.13
C ALA A 44 -21.18 -21.31 0.04
N ALA A 45 -20.15 -21.71 -0.72
CA ALA A 45 -20.27 -22.78 -1.72
C ALA A 45 -20.61 -24.14 -1.09
N LEU A 46 -19.96 -24.51 0.02
CA LEU A 46 -20.23 -25.75 0.74
C LEU A 46 -21.68 -25.78 1.25
N THR A 47 -22.15 -24.68 1.84
CA THR A 47 -23.55 -24.60 2.29
C THR A 47 -24.54 -24.74 1.16
N LEU A 48 -24.28 -24.11 0.00
CA LEU A 48 -25.14 -24.25 -1.16
C LEU A 48 -25.14 -25.71 -1.68
N GLY A 49 -23.98 -26.37 -1.65
CA GLY A 49 -23.85 -27.80 -1.98
C GLY A 49 -24.62 -28.72 -1.01
N THR A 50 -24.64 -28.42 0.29
CA THR A 50 -25.46 -29.18 1.24
C THR A 50 -26.95 -29.03 0.95
N LEU A 51 -27.42 -27.81 0.62
CA LEU A 51 -28.81 -27.56 0.23
C LEU A 51 -29.20 -28.28 -1.07
N LEU A 52 -28.27 -28.38 -2.02
CA LEU A 52 -28.47 -29.14 -3.25
C LEU A 52 -28.68 -30.64 -2.96
N ARG A 53 -27.91 -31.21 -2.03
CA ARG A 53 -27.96 -32.64 -1.67
C ARG A 53 -29.19 -33.00 -0.83
N SER A 54 -29.68 -32.09 0.02
CA SER A 54 -30.83 -32.36 0.90
C SER A 54 -32.03 -32.91 0.14
N ARG A 55 -32.63 -34.01 0.63
CA ARG A 55 -33.78 -34.64 -0.03
C ARG A 55 -35.04 -33.81 0.21
N LYS A 56 -35.94 -33.82 -0.78
CA LYS A 56 -37.23 -33.10 -0.70
C LYS A 56 -38.06 -33.55 0.51
N ASP A 57 -37.96 -34.83 0.85
CA ASP A 57 -38.76 -35.48 1.90
C ASP A 57 -38.17 -35.31 3.31
N GLU A 58 -36.89 -34.92 3.41
CA GLU A 58 -36.17 -34.69 4.68
C GLU A 58 -36.26 -33.23 5.15
N VAL A 59 -36.59 -32.31 4.25
CA VAL A 59 -36.65 -30.86 4.53
C VAL A 59 -38.11 -30.46 4.75
N THR A 60 -38.51 -30.43 6.01
CA THR A 60 -39.85 -29.97 6.43
C THR A 60 -40.01 -28.44 6.35
N ASN A 61 -38.91 -27.70 6.23
CA ASN A 61 -38.90 -26.24 6.29
C ASN A 61 -38.87 -25.59 4.89
N PRO A 62 -39.96 -24.96 4.42
CA PRO A 62 -40.02 -24.30 3.11
C PRO A 62 -39.08 -23.08 2.99
N ARG A 63 -38.50 -22.64 4.11
CA ARG A 63 -37.62 -21.46 4.23
C ARG A 63 -36.20 -21.70 3.72
N VAL A 64 -35.84 -22.95 3.40
CA VAL A 64 -34.62 -23.25 2.63
C VAL A 64 -34.58 -22.47 1.30
N LEU A 65 -35.75 -22.12 0.76
CA LEU A 65 -35.90 -21.26 -0.41
C LEU A 65 -35.30 -19.85 -0.22
N PHE A 66 -35.21 -19.35 1.00
CA PHE A 66 -34.55 -18.08 1.32
C PHE A 66 -33.05 -18.21 1.50
N TRP A 67 -32.57 -19.33 2.03
CA TRP A 67 -31.16 -19.47 2.39
C TRP A 67 -30.25 -19.56 1.17
N ALA A 68 -30.66 -20.26 0.10
CA ALA A 68 -29.86 -20.34 -1.12
C ALA A 68 -29.63 -18.95 -1.79
N PRO A 69 -30.65 -18.09 -1.94
CA PRO A 69 -30.46 -16.70 -2.40
C PRO A 69 -29.54 -15.86 -1.49
N PHE A 70 -29.64 -15.98 -0.16
CA PHE A 70 -28.72 -15.28 0.76
C PHE A 70 -27.28 -15.77 0.63
N LEU A 71 -27.06 -17.06 0.40
CA LEU A 71 -25.73 -17.60 0.14
C LEU A 71 -25.16 -17.06 -1.17
N LEU A 72 -26.00 -16.89 -2.20
CA LEU A 72 -25.60 -16.23 -3.44
C LEU A 72 -25.19 -14.77 -3.20
N LEU A 73 -25.92 -14.05 -2.35
CA LEU A 73 -25.55 -12.69 -1.91
C LEU A 73 -24.21 -12.70 -1.16
N HIS A 74 -23.98 -13.66 -0.26
CA HIS A 74 -22.71 -13.77 0.47
C HIS A 74 -21.52 -14.10 -0.45
N LEU A 75 -21.71 -14.89 -1.51
CA LEU A 75 -20.69 -15.15 -2.54
C LEU A 75 -20.29 -13.89 -3.32
N GLY A 76 -21.18 -12.89 -3.38
CA GLY A 76 -20.85 -11.56 -3.87
C GLY A 76 -19.80 -10.82 -3.02
N GLY A 77 -19.58 -11.25 -1.77
CA GLY A 77 -18.55 -10.71 -0.87
C GLY A 77 -18.77 -9.25 -0.45
N PRO A 78 -18.00 -8.74 0.52
CA PRO A 78 -18.11 -7.36 0.97
C PRO A 78 -17.48 -6.40 -0.05
N ASP A 79 -17.95 -5.16 -0.09
CA ASP A 79 -17.46 -4.20 -1.10
C ASP A 79 -16.06 -3.64 -0.77
N THR A 80 -15.63 -3.80 0.48
CA THR A 80 -14.34 -3.34 1.00
C THR A 80 -13.16 -4.23 0.61
N ILE A 81 -13.42 -5.46 0.16
CA ILE A 81 -12.37 -6.41 -0.23
C ILE A 81 -12.90 -7.30 -1.37
N THR A 82 -12.44 -7.02 -2.59
CA THR A 82 -12.73 -7.84 -3.77
C THR A 82 -11.66 -8.87 -4.03
N ALA A 83 -10.41 -8.42 -3.90
CA ALA A 83 -9.20 -9.18 -4.06
C ALA A 83 -8.34 -9.04 -2.82
N TYR A 84 -7.76 -10.15 -2.35
CA TYR A 84 -6.73 -10.08 -1.33
C TYR A 84 -5.38 -9.73 -1.97
N SER A 85 -5.07 -10.30 -3.12
CA SER A 85 -3.82 -10.05 -3.86
C SER A 85 -4.09 -9.63 -5.30
N LEU A 86 -3.12 -8.98 -5.97
CA LEU A 86 -3.25 -8.69 -7.41
C LEU A 86 -3.44 -9.96 -8.25
N SER A 87 -2.92 -11.09 -7.81
CA SER A 87 -3.11 -12.38 -8.48
C SER A 87 -4.57 -12.83 -8.49
N ASP A 88 -5.37 -12.44 -7.48
CA ASP A 88 -6.80 -12.76 -7.43
C ASP A 88 -7.57 -12.05 -8.56
N ASN A 89 -7.13 -10.85 -8.96
CA ASN A 89 -7.74 -10.10 -10.07
C ASN A 89 -7.58 -10.83 -11.40
N GLU A 90 -6.46 -11.53 -11.61
CA GLU A 90 -6.22 -12.32 -12.82
C GLU A 90 -7.11 -13.57 -12.89
N LEU A 91 -7.58 -14.06 -11.73
CA LEU A 91 -8.48 -15.21 -11.62
C LEU A 91 -9.95 -14.85 -11.85
N TRP A 92 -10.27 -13.66 -12.35
CA TRP A 92 -11.64 -13.25 -12.67
C TRP A 92 -12.42 -14.26 -13.57
N PRO A 93 -11.82 -14.98 -14.55
CA PRO A 93 -12.57 -15.96 -15.35
C PRO A 93 -13.07 -17.13 -14.50
N ARG A 94 -12.29 -17.54 -13.48
CA ARG A 94 -12.70 -18.57 -12.52
C ARG A 94 -13.88 -18.09 -11.68
N HIS A 95 -13.84 -16.86 -11.21
CA HIS A 95 -14.95 -16.27 -10.46
C HIS A 95 -16.20 -16.09 -11.33
N PHE A 96 -16.05 -15.76 -12.62
CA PHE A 96 -17.16 -15.69 -13.57
C PHE A 96 -17.81 -17.07 -13.80
N PHE A 97 -17.01 -18.11 -14.08
CA PHE A 97 -17.54 -19.46 -14.22
C PHE A 97 -18.21 -19.95 -12.93
N GLY A 98 -17.58 -19.69 -11.78
CA GLY A 98 -18.14 -19.97 -10.47
C GLY A 98 -19.47 -19.24 -10.24
N MET A 99 -19.58 -17.99 -10.65
CA MET A 99 -20.84 -17.23 -10.59
C MET A 99 -21.94 -17.91 -11.39
N CYS A 100 -21.69 -18.27 -12.66
CA CYS A 100 -22.67 -18.97 -13.50
C CYS A 100 -23.10 -20.31 -12.87
N PHE A 101 -22.15 -21.08 -12.34
CA PHE A 101 -22.43 -22.34 -11.68
C PHE A 101 -23.29 -22.15 -10.41
N HIS A 102 -22.90 -21.24 -9.52
CA HIS A 102 -23.62 -20.99 -8.27
C HIS A 102 -25.02 -20.40 -8.51
N ILE A 103 -25.19 -19.53 -9.53
CA ILE A 103 -26.51 -19.06 -9.96
C ILE A 103 -27.36 -20.23 -10.42
N GLY A 104 -26.81 -21.11 -11.26
CA GLY A 104 -27.50 -22.32 -11.73
C GLY A 104 -27.94 -23.23 -10.59
N VAL A 105 -27.05 -23.47 -9.61
CA VAL A 105 -27.37 -24.26 -8.41
C VAL A 105 -28.46 -23.58 -7.57
N ALA A 106 -28.37 -22.26 -7.34
CA ALA A 106 -29.38 -21.53 -6.58
C ALA A 106 -30.76 -21.57 -7.26
N LEU A 107 -30.82 -21.42 -8.59
CA LEU A 107 -32.04 -21.56 -9.38
C LEU A 107 -32.59 -22.98 -9.34
N TYR A 108 -31.73 -24.00 -9.42
CA TYR A 108 -32.16 -25.39 -9.30
C TYR A 108 -32.74 -25.69 -7.92
N VAL A 109 -32.07 -25.25 -6.84
CA VAL A 109 -32.59 -25.37 -5.47
C VAL A 109 -33.93 -24.64 -5.35
N TYR A 110 -34.04 -23.45 -5.94
CA TYR A 110 -35.30 -22.70 -5.98
C TYR A 110 -36.44 -23.48 -6.65
N VAL A 111 -36.22 -24.06 -7.84
CA VAL A 111 -37.22 -24.87 -8.55
C VAL A 111 -37.55 -26.16 -7.79
N LYS A 112 -36.53 -26.84 -7.25
CA LYS A 112 -36.68 -28.10 -6.49
C LYS A 112 -37.60 -27.94 -5.28
N PHE A 113 -37.46 -26.84 -4.54
CA PHE A 113 -38.21 -26.58 -3.30
C PHE A 113 -39.45 -25.69 -3.48
N TRP A 114 -39.66 -25.07 -4.65
CA TRP A 114 -40.86 -24.27 -4.96
C TRP A 114 -42.13 -25.02 -4.59
N THR A 115 -42.27 -26.27 -5.03
CA THR A 115 -43.53 -27.04 -4.89
C THR A 115 -43.93 -27.35 -3.44
N ILE A 116 -43.03 -27.16 -2.47
CA ILE A 116 -43.29 -27.34 -1.04
C ILE A 116 -43.61 -25.99 -0.37
N ALA A 117 -43.19 -24.88 -0.98
CA ALA A 117 -43.31 -23.56 -0.38
C ALA A 117 -44.66 -22.90 -0.67
N THR A 118 -45.15 -22.11 0.29
CA THR A 118 -46.33 -21.26 0.09
C THR A 118 -46.05 -20.17 -0.95
N PRO A 119 -47.03 -19.74 -1.76
CA PRO A 119 -46.84 -18.70 -2.78
C PRO A 119 -46.12 -17.42 -2.29
N PRO A 120 -46.43 -16.86 -1.09
CA PRO A 120 -45.71 -15.68 -0.61
C PRO A 120 -44.20 -15.89 -0.47
N VAL A 121 -43.77 -17.05 0.03
CA VAL A 121 -42.35 -17.40 0.22
C VAL A 121 -41.62 -17.50 -1.12
N ILE A 122 -42.28 -18.03 -2.14
CA ILE A 122 -41.76 -18.13 -3.51
C ILE A 122 -41.50 -16.74 -4.09
N PHE A 123 -42.51 -15.86 -4.04
CA PHE A 123 -42.37 -14.50 -4.56
C PHE A 123 -41.34 -13.67 -3.79
N MET A 124 -41.21 -13.86 -2.47
CA MET A 124 -40.21 -13.17 -1.65
C MET A 124 -38.76 -13.61 -1.94
N ALA A 125 -38.53 -14.83 -2.41
CA ALA A 125 -37.18 -15.31 -2.74
C ALA A 125 -36.64 -14.70 -4.06
N ILE A 126 -37.52 -14.37 -5.01
CA ILE A 126 -37.13 -13.83 -6.33
C ILE A 126 -36.31 -12.52 -6.21
N PRO A 127 -36.75 -11.48 -5.46
CA PRO A 127 -35.95 -10.27 -5.27
C PRO A 127 -34.56 -10.55 -4.70
N ILE A 128 -34.44 -11.48 -3.74
CA ILE A 128 -33.15 -11.81 -3.12
C ILE A 128 -32.23 -12.51 -4.12
N ILE A 129 -32.76 -13.38 -5.00
CA ILE A 129 -31.97 -13.97 -6.09
C ILE A 129 -31.41 -12.87 -6.98
N ILE A 130 -32.24 -11.89 -7.38
CA ILE A 130 -31.80 -10.77 -8.22
C ILE A 130 -30.68 -9.98 -7.52
N VAL A 131 -30.83 -9.67 -6.23
CA VAL A 131 -29.78 -8.99 -5.44
C VAL A 131 -28.49 -9.82 -5.39
N GLY A 132 -28.59 -11.13 -5.17
CA GLY A 132 -27.44 -12.04 -5.17
C GLY A 132 -26.69 -12.04 -6.50
N VAL A 133 -27.44 -12.08 -7.63
CA VAL A 133 -26.86 -11.99 -8.98
C VAL A 133 -26.16 -10.66 -9.20
N ILE A 134 -26.78 -9.53 -8.81
CA ILE A 134 -26.18 -8.20 -8.95
C ILE A 134 -24.87 -8.13 -8.16
N LYS A 135 -24.87 -8.52 -6.88
CA LYS A 135 -23.70 -8.42 -5.99
C LYS A 135 -22.54 -9.32 -6.43
N TYR A 136 -22.84 -10.53 -6.90
CA TYR A 136 -21.82 -11.42 -7.46
C TYR A 136 -21.29 -10.86 -8.79
N GLY A 137 -22.17 -10.33 -9.64
CA GLY A 137 -21.79 -9.63 -10.86
C GLY A 137 -20.85 -8.44 -10.61
N GLU A 138 -21.15 -7.60 -9.62
CA GLU A 138 -20.29 -6.47 -9.21
C GLU A 138 -18.89 -6.94 -8.80
N ARG A 139 -18.80 -8.06 -8.04
CA ARG A 139 -17.50 -8.65 -7.67
C ARG A 139 -16.72 -9.09 -8.90
N VAL A 140 -17.33 -9.89 -9.78
CA VAL A 140 -16.65 -10.37 -11.00
C VAL A 140 -16.23 -9.20 -11.90
N TRP A 141 -17.08 -8.19 -12.03
CA TRP A 141 -16.78 -6.99 -12.82
C TRP A 141 -15.63 -6.17 -12.22
N SER A 142 -15.54 -6.10 -10.89
CA SER A 142 -14.42 -5.45 -10.18
C SER A 142 -13.09 -6.16 -10.43
N LEU A 143 -13.06 -7.48 -10.30
CA LEU A 143 -11.87 -8.29 -10.59
C LEU A 143 -11.47 -8.15 -12.06
N PHE A 144 -12.44 -8.21 -12.98
CA PHE A 144 -12.20 -8.03 -14.41
C PHE A 144 -11.59 -6.66 -14.71
N LYS A 145 -12.13 -5.56 -14.16
CA LYS A 145 -11.58 -4.22 -14.35
C LYS A 145 -10.17 -4.05 -13.78
N ALA A 146 -9.91 -4.68 -12.63
CA ALA A 146 -8.62 -4.60 -11.94
C ALA A 146 -7.55 -5.55 -12.50
N SER A 147 -7.91 -6.50 -13.37
CA SER A 147 -6.95 -7.38 -14.07
C SER A 147 -5.95 -6.55 -14.88
N SER A 148 -4.68 -6.99 -14.93
CA SER A 148 -3.59 -6.24 -15.57
C SER A 148 -3.90 -5.86 -17.02
N VAL A 149 -4.46 -6.78 -17.81
CA VAL A 149 -4.84 -6.55 -19.21
C VAL A 149 -5.89 -5.44 -19.30
N ARG A 150 -6.93 -5.49 -18.47
CA ARG A 150 -8.02 -4.51 -18.52
C ARG A 150 -7.63 -3.19 -17.89
N PHE A 151 -6.86 -3.21 -16.81
CA PHE A 151 -6.28 -2.04 -16.18
C PHE A 151 -5.41 -1.28 -17.18
N ARG A 152 -4.51 -1.96 -17.90
CA ARG A 152 -3.72 -1.39 -18.99
C ARG A 152 -4.60 -0.84 -20.12
N LYS A 153 -5.62 -1.58 -20.56
CA LYS A 153 -6.57 -1.09 -21.58
C LYS A 153 -7.35 0.15 -21.12
N SER A 154 -7.63 0.29 -19.82
CA SER A 154 -8.33 1.45 -19.25
C SER A 154 -7.49 2.73 -19.26
N VAL A 155 -6.17 2.62 -19.44
CA VAL A 155 -5.29 3.78 -19.63
C VAL A 155 -5.47 4.39 -21.02
N PHE A 156 -5.69 3.53 -22.03
CA PHE A 156 -5.90 3.94 -23.42
C PHE A 156 -7.37 4.21 -23.79
N SER A 157 -8.30 3.82 -22.91
CA SER A 157 -9.72 4.02 -23.16
C SER A 157 -10.06 5.48 -22.87
N ASP A 158 -10.48 6.19 -23.91
CA ASP A 158 -10.95 7.57 -23.87
C ASP A 158 -12.25 7.65 -23.05
N ASP A 159 -12.13 7.60 -21.72
CA ASP A 159 -13.30 7.72 -20.85
C ASP A 159 -13.75 9.18 -20.93
N LYS A 160 -14.94 9.40 -21.49
CA LYS A 160 -15.52 10.71 -21.78
C LYS A 160 -15.76 11.48 -20.47
N GLY A 161 -14.71 12.03 -19.87
CA GLY A 161 -14.78 13.08 -18.87
C GLY A 161 -15.09 14.39 -19.57
N SER A 162 -16.14 15.08 -19.11
CA SER A 162 -16.51 16.41 -19.59
C SER A 162 -15.32 17.38 -19.48
N PRO A 163 -15.08 18.24 -20.50
CA PRO A 163 -14.14 19.36 -20.35
C PRO A 163 -14.76 20.33 -19.34
N LEU A 164 -14.10 20.52 -18.20
CA LEU A 164 -14.50 21.53 -17.23
C LEU A 164 -13.36 22.54 -17.14
N GLU A 165 -13.65 23.76 -17.56
CA GLU A 165 -12.78 24.92 -17.51
C GLU A 165 -12.17 25.07 -16.11
N VAL A 166 -10.85 24.93 -16.03
CA VAL A 166 -10.08 25.05 -14.80
C VAL A 166 -9.71 26.52 -14.62
N GLU A 167 -10.51 27.25 -13.84
CA GLU A 167 -10.04 28.55 -13.37
C GLU A 167 -10.47 28.98 -11.96
N HIS A 168 -11.21 28.19 -11.17
CA HIS A 168 -11.54 28.60 -9.80
C HIS A 168 -11.34 27.47 -8.78
N SER A 169 -10.34 27.66 -7.90
CA SER A 169 -10.12 26.97 -6.61
C SER A 169 -10.40 25.46 -6.60
N GLN A 170 -9.47 24.66 -7.14
CA GLN A 170 -9.54 23.20 -7.08
C GLN A 170 -9.47 22.71 -5.62
N SER A 171 -10.40 21.84 -5.23
CA SER A 171 -10.28 21.10 -3.97
C SER A 171 -9.04 20.18 -4.03
N PRO A 172 -8.36 19.89 -2.90
CA PRO A 172 -7.22 18.98 -2.87
C PRO A 172 -7.52 17.60 -3.50
N SER A 173 -8.76 17.12 -3.35
CA SER A 173 -9.22 15.84 -3.90
C SER A 173 -9.36 15.85 -5.43
N GLU A 174 -9.82 16.94 -6.02
CA GLU A 174 -9.91 17.09 -7.47
C GLU A 174 -8.51 17.12 -8.10
N ARG A 175 -7.60 17.93 -7.53
CA ARG A 175 -6.20 17.98 -7.99
C ARG A 175 -5.53 16.61 -7.91
N ALA A 176 -5.69 15.90 -6.79
CA ALA A 176 -5.13 14.56 -6.63
C ALA A 176 -5.73 13.56 -7.63
N PHE A 177 -7.01 13.67 -7.97
CA PHE A 177 -7.63 12.80 -8.98
C PHE A 177 -7.02 13.02 -10.37
N HIS A 178 -6.82 14.27 -10.78
CA HIS A 178 -6.18 14.58 -12.07
C HIS A 178 -4.75 14.02 -12.12
N LEU A 179 -3.95 14.26 -11.07
CA LEU A 179 -2.58 13.75 -11.00
C LEU A 179 -2.54 12.21 -10.97
N PHE A 180 -3.47 11.56 -10.26
CA PHE A 180 -3.63 10.11 -10.31
C PHE A 180 -3.82 9.62 -11.75
N GLN A 181 -4.64 10.28 -12.57
CA GLN A 181 -4.81 9.89 -13.98
C GLN A 181 -3.51 10.02 -14.79
N VAL A 182 -2.66 11.01 -14.51
CA VAL A 182 -1.34 11.18 -15.17
C VAL A 182 -0.41 10.02 -14.86
N PHE A 183 -0.38 9.59 -13.60
CA PHE A 183 0.58 8.59 -13.11
C PHE A 183 0.07 7.15 -13.19
N LYS A 184 -1.25 6.96 -13.34
CA LYS A 184 -1.90 5.66 -13.57
C LYS A 184 -1.21 4.77 -14.64
N PRO A 185 -0.73 5.28 -15.80
CA PRO A 185 0.01 4.49 -16.79
C PRO A 185 1.24 3.79 -16.23
N MET A 186 1.97 4.40 -15.30
CA MET A 186 3.21 3.81 -14.75
C MET A 186 2.93 2.52 -13.97
N PHE A 187 1.82 2.49 -13.22
CA PHE A 187 1.35 1.28 -12.54
C PHE A 187 0.91 0.18 -13.51
N ALA A 188 0.63 0.52 -14.77
CA ALA A 188 0.35 -0.43 -15.86
C ALA A 188 1.60 -0.82 -16.65
N ASP A 189 2.79 -0.48 -16.13
CA ASP A 189 4.12 -0.70 -16.72
C ASP A 189 4.35 0.08 -18.04
N LEU A 190 3.57 1.14 -18.28
CA LEU A 190 3.71 2.02 -19.44
C LEU A 190 4.72 3.15 -19.15
N LYS A 191 5.33 3.69 -20.22
CA LYS A 191 6.24 4.84 -20.14
C LYS A 191 5.48 6.10 -20.51
N LEU A 192 5.55 7.14 -19.69
CA LEU A 192 4.94 8.44 -19.93
C LEU A 192 5.94 9.35 -20.66
N ARG A 193 5.63 9.80 -21.87
CA ARG A 193 6.41 10.78 -22.63
C ARG A 193 5.80 12.15 -22.44
N ILE A 194 6.57 13.15 -22.02
CA ILE A 194 6.10 14.53 -21.83
C ILE A 194 7.07 15.50 -22.48
N TYR A 195 6.55 16.57 -23.07
CA TYR A 195 7.39 17.62 -23.65
C TYR A 195 8.09 18.43 -22.57
N LYS A 196 9.37 18.81 -22.79
CA LYS A 196 10.15 19.61 -21.84
C LYS A 196 9.47 20.93 -21.48
N ASN A 197 8.81 21.58 -22.44
CA ASN A 197 8.08 22.83 -22.23
C ASN A 197 6.86 22.67 -21.31
N LEU A 198 6.38 21.43 -21.12
CA LEU A 198 5.31 21.06 -20.18
C LEU A 198 5.86 20.55 -18.84
N SER A 199 7.16 20.71 -18.58
CA SER A 199 7.77 20.23 -17.34
C SER A 199 7.25 20.95 -16.08
N TYR A 200 6.66 22.14 -16.23
CA TYR A 200 5.96 22.86 -15.14
C TYR A 200 4.77 22.08 -14.58
N VAL A 201 4.21 21.11 -15.31
CA VAL A 201 3.14 20.21 -14.83
C VAL A 201 3.62 19.37 -13.63
N PHE A 202 4.91 19.05 -13.60
CA PHE A 202 5.60 18.35 -12.52
C PHE A 202 6.13 19.29 -11.44
N GLU A 203 6.11 20.60 -11.70
CA GLU A 203 6.37 21.59 -10.68
C GLU A 203 5.08 21.76 -9.89
N LEU A 204 4.88 20.89 -8.91
CA LEU A 204 4.02 21.19 -7.76
C LEU A 204 4.45 22.57 -7.26
N ASP A 205 3.72 23.62 -7.65
CA ASP A 205 4.06 25.05 -7.49
C ASP A 205 4.99 25.28 -6.28
N GLN A 206 6.29 25.46 -6.57
CA GLN A 206 7.38 25.34 -5.59
C GLN A 206 7.24 26.34 -4.43
N ASN A 207 6.46 27.41 -4.63
CA ASN A 207 6.20 28.45 -3.64
C ASN A 207 4.88 28.27 -2.87
N LYS A 208 4.05 27.28 -3.20
CA LYS A 208 2.71 27.08 -2.60
C LYS A 208 2.47 25.73 -1.93
N VAL A 209 3.20 24.67 -2.29
CA VAL A 209 2.93 23.31 -1.76
C VAL A 209 3.95 22.95 -0.67
N SER A 210 3.50 22.84 0.58
CA SER A 210 4.33 22.35 1.69
C SER A 210 4.63 20.84 1.53
N ALA A 211 5.69 20.36 2.18
CA ALA A 211 6.01 18.92 2.19
C ALA A 211 4.81 18.09 2.65
N GLU A 212 4.11 18.53 3.70
CA GLU A 212 2.91 17.85 4.22
C GLU A 212 1.77 17.79 3.19
N ALA A 213 1.55 18.87 2.44
CA ALA A 213 0.58 18.89 1.36
C ALA A 213 0.96 17.92 0.23
N ALA A 214 2.25 17.84 -0.12
CA ALA A 214 2.74 16.90 -1.15
C ALA A 214 2.52 15.43 -0.74
N PHE A 215 2.88 15.06 0.50
CA PHE A 215 2.62 13.72 1.03
C PHE A 215 1.12 13.41 1.13
N THR A 216 0.29 14.41 1.44
CA THR A 216 -1.17 14.26 1.50
C THR A 216 -1.78 14.01 0.11
N ILE A 217 -1.29 14.69 -0.93
CA ILE A 217 -1.72 14.44 -2.32
C ILE A 217 -1.40 12.99 -2.70
N VAL A 218 -0.18 12.54 -2.44
CA VAL A 218 0.27 11.16 -2.73
C VAL A 218 -0.54 10.11 -1.96
N GLU A 219 -0.89 10.37 -0.68
CA GLU A 219 -1.80 9.51 0.09
C GLU A 219 -3.17 9.36 -0.58
N ILE A 220 -3.73 10.46 -1.12
CA ILE A 220 -5.01 10.43 -1.83
C ILE A 220 -4.90 9.65 -3.15
N GLU A 221 -3.83 9.84 -3.91
CA GLU A 221 -3.59 9.12 -5.18
C GLU A 221 -3.42 7.61 -4.98
N LEU A 222 -2.60 7.20 -4.00
CA LEU A 222 -2.46 5.80 -3.64
C LEU A 222 -3.78 5.22 -3.12
N GLY A 223 -4.61 6.07 -2.51
CA GLY A 223 -5.99 5.75 -2.17
C GLY A 223 -6.87 5.41 -3.35
N PHE A 224 -6.82 6.23 -4.41
CA PHE A 224 -7.54 5.95 -5.64
C PHE A 224 -7.07 4.64 -6.29
N LEU A 225 -5.75 4.40 -6.29
CA LEU A 225 -5.16 3.17 -6.81
C LEU A 225 -5.56 1.94 -5.99
N TYR A 226 -5.52 2.02 -4.65
CA TYR A 226 -5.94 0.94 -3.77
C TYR A 226 -7.40 0.57 -4.01
N ASP A 227 -8.29 1.57 -4.04
CA ASP A 227 -9.72 1.35 -4.26
C ASP A 227 -9.96 0.74 -5.65
N LEU A 228 -9.17 1.11 -6.66
CA LEU A 228 -9.22 0.57 -8.01
C LEU A 228 -8.79 -0.91 -8.10
N LEU A 229 -7.80 -1.33 -7.33
CA LEU A 229 -7.21 -2.66 -7.42
C LEU A 229 -7.82 -3.69 -6.45
N TYR A 230 -8.31 -3.26 -5.28
CA TYR A 230 -8.68 -4.16 -4.18
C TYR A 230 -10.13 -4.02 -3.69
N THR A 231 -10.93 -3.08 -4.22
CA THR A 231 -12.31 -2.83 -3.74
C THR A 231 -13.34 -2.72 -4.87
N LYS A 232 -14.63 -2.73 -4.53
CA LYS A 232 -15.72 -2.47 -5.51
C LYS A 232 -16.02 -0.98 -5.70
N ILE A 233 -15.41 -0.10 -4.92
CA ILE A 233 -15.74 1.33 -4.83
C ILE A 233 -15.85 2.01 -6.21
N PRO A 234 -14.87 1.87 -7.14
CA PRO A 234 -14.91 2.59 -8.41
C PRO A 234 -16.09 2.20 -9.32
N ILE A 235 -16.62 0.99 -9.18
CA ILE A 235 -17.79 0.54 -9.94
C ILE A 235 -19.07 1.03 -9.27
N VAL A 236 -19.13 0.87 -7.95
CA VAL A 236 -20.35 1.11 -7.19
C VAL A 236 -20.68 2.60 -7.09
N ILE A 237 -19.69 3.49 -7.16
CA ILE A 237 -19.92 4.94 -7.13
C ILE A 237 -20.39 5.51 -8.48
N THR A 238 -20.31 4.75 -9.57
CA THR A 238 -20.85 5.17 -10.86
C THR A 238 -22.37 5.35 -10.78
N ARG A 239 -22.96 6.15 -11.69
CA ARG A 239 -24.43 6.34 -11.74
C ARG A 239 -25.20 5.02 -11.78
N LEU A 240 -24.72 4.06 -12.58
CA LEU A 240 -25.31 2.72 -12.66
C LEU A 240 -25.15 1.96 -11.33
N GLY A 241 -23.97 1.98 -10.71
CA GLY A 241 -23.74 1.32 -9.42
C GLY A 241 -24.62 1.88 -8.30
N VAL A 242 -24.82 3.20 -8.26
CA VAL A 242 -25.73 3.86 -7.32
C VAL A 242 -27.17 3.39 -7.54
N ILE A 243 -27.65 3.34 -8.79
CA ILE A 243 -28.99 2.82 -9.13
C ILE A 243 -29.13 1.35 -8.69
N LEU A 244 -28.15 0.50 -9.02
CA LEU A 244 -28.15 -0.92 -8.64
C LEU A 244 -28.19 -1.10 -7.12
N ARG A 245 -27.49 -0.26 -6.35
CA ARG A 245 -27.58 -0.26 -4.88
C ARG A 245 -28.96 0.13 -4.37
N PHE A 246 -29.58 1.17 -4.92
CA PHE A 246 -30.95 1.54 -4.53
C PHE A 246 -31.93 0.40 -4.82
N ILE A 247 -31.79 -0.28 -5.97
CA ILE A 247 -32.58 -1.46 -6.31
C ILE A 247 -32.34 -2.57 -5.28
N CYS A 248 -31.08 -2.88 -4.95
CA CYS A 248 -30.74 -3.94 -3.99
C CYS A 248 -31.31 -3.65 -2.59
N LEU A 249 -31.12 -2.43 -2.08
CA LEU A 249 -31.63 -2.02 -0.78
C LEU A 249 -33.16 -2.05 -0.75
N SER A 250 -33.82 -1.55 -1.80
CA SER A 250 -35.28 -1.60 -1.96
C SER A 250 -35.79 -3.04 -1.96
N PHE A 251 -35.15 -3.95 -2.70
CA PHE A 251 -35.56 -5.35 -2.77
C PHE A 251 -35.40 -6.08 -1.43
N ILE A 252 -34.29 -5.89 -0.71
CA ILE A 252 -34.09 -6.52 0.60
C ILE A 252 -35.10 -5.97 1.62
N THR A 253 -35.31 -4.64 1.64
CA THR A 253 -36.25 -3.99 2.59
C THR A 253 -37.70 -4.36 2.30
N CYS A 254 -38.13 -4.33 1.04
CA CYS A 254 -39.46 -4.79 0.63
C CYS A 254 -39.69 -6.26 1.01
N THR A 255 -38.67 -7.11 0.84
CA THR A 255 -38.76 -8.52 1.25
C THR A 255 -38.89 -8.65 2.77
N LEU A 256 -38.21 -7.80 3.55
CA LEU A 256 -38.34 -7.77 5.02
C LEU A 256 -39.73 -7.36 5.47
N LEU A 257 -40.31 -6.33 4.87
CA LEU A 257 -41.67 -5.91 5.14
C LEU A 257 -42.68 -7.00 4.76
N ALA A 258 -42.53 -7.60 3.57
CA ALA A 258 -43.37 -8.72 3.14
C ALA A 258 -43.26 -9.93 4.09
N PHE A 259 -42.05 -10.22 4.59
CA PHE A 259 -41.83 -11.30 5.55
C PHE A 259 -42.62 -11.06 6.84
N PHE A 260 -42.63 -9.84 7.38
CA PHE A 260 -43.43 -9.51 8.58
C PHE A 260 -44.95 -9.56 8.35
N VAL A 261 -45.41 -9.22 7.14
CA VAL A 261 -46.85 -9.20 6.81
C VAL A 261 -47.39 -10.62 6.55
N PHE A 262 -46.67 -11.43 5.79
CA PHE A 262 -47.19 -12.70 5.27
C PHE A 262 -46.80 -13.92 6.12
N VAL A 263 -45.74 -13.84 6.92
CA VAL A 263 -45.29 -14.97 7.75
C VAL A 263 -45.94 -14.90 9.14
N LYS A 264 -46.95 -15.75 9.36
CA LYS A 264 -47.60 -15.90 10.67
C LYS A 264 -46.66 -16.57 11.69
N LEU A 265 -46.69 -16.10 12.94
CA LEU A 265 -45.89 -16.55 14.10
C LEU A 265 -46.11 -18.01 14.56
N HIS A 266 -46.82 -18.85 13.80
CA HIS A 266 -47.14 -20.24 14.16
C HIS A 266 -46.06 -21.26 13.77
N ASP A 267 -44.98 -20.81 13.14
CA ASP A 267 -43.90 -21.65 12.62
C ASP A 267 -42.72 -21.75 13.61
N SER A 268 -41.75 -22.63 13.33
CA SER A 268 -40.50 -22.77 14.11
C SER A 268 -39.85 -21.39 14.39
N ARG A 269 -39.79 -20.99 15.68
CA ARG A 269 -39.25 -19.69 16.12
C ARG A 269 -37.80 -19.48 15.66
N VAL A 270 -37.03 -20.57 15.55
CA VAL A 270 -35.63 -20.55 15.15
C VAL A 270 -35.50 -20.13 13.69
N ASP A 271 -36.25 -20.75 12.77
CA ASP A 271 -36.15 -20.45 11.34
C ASP A 271 -36.67 -19.06 10.98
N ILE A 272 -37.65 -18.53 11.73
CA ILE A 272 -38.07 -17.12 11.66
C ILE A 272 -36.92 -16.20 12.06
N ALA A 273 -36.28 -16.48 13.20
CA ALA A 273 -35.17 -15.67 13.70
C ALA A 273 -33.98 -15.68 12.73
N VAL A 274 -33.63 -16.84 12.14
CA VAL A 274 -32.51 -16.95 11.18
C VAL A 274 -32.78 -16.12 9.93
N SER A 275 -33.95 -16.25 9.29
CA SER A 275 -34.26 -15.49 8.07
C SER A 275 -34.31 -13.98 8.34
N CYS A 276 -34.88 -13.56 9.47
CA CYS A 276 -34.89 -12.16 9.88
C CYS A 276 -33.46 -11.63 10.10
N LEU A 277 -32.60 -12.40 10.78
CA LEU A 277 -31.21 -12.03 11.02
C LEU A 277 -30.43 -11.86 9.70
N LEU A 278 -30.65 -12.73 8.71
CA LEU A 278 -30.01 -12.63 7.39
C LEU A 278 -30.42 -11.36 6.66
N MET A 279 -31.70 -11.00 6.70
CA MET A 279 -32.23 -9.82 6.04
C MET A 279 -31.75 -8.53 6.69
N VAL A 280 -31.83 -8.45 8.03
CA VAL A 280 -31.30 -7.31 8.80
C VAL A 280 -29.79 -7.19 8.60
N GLY A 281 -29.07 -8.31 8.60
CA GLY A 281 -27.63 -8.35 8.32
C GLY A 281 -27.29 -7.85 6.92
N ALA A 282 -28.06 -8.25 5.90
CA ALA A 282 -27.88 -7.78 4.52
C ALA A 282 -28.15 -6.27 4.39
N ILE A 283 -29.22 -5.75 5.02
CA ILE A 283 -29.51 -4.31 5.06
C ILE A 283 -28.37 -3.56 5.75
N PHE A 284 -27.88 -4.07 6.88
CA PHE A 284 -26.74 -3.49 7.59
C PHE A 284 -25.49 -3.45 6.70
N LEU A 285 -25.17 -4.54 5.98
CA LEU A 285 -24.03 -4.58 5.05
C LEU A 285 -24.16 -3.53 3.95
N GLU A 286 -25.34 -3.37 3.33
CA GLU A 286 -25.58 -2.34 2.30
C GLU A 286 -25.41 -0.93 2.85
N ILE A 287 -26.02 -0.62 4.00
CA ILE A 287 -25.94 0.71 4.62
C ILE A 287 -24.50 1.01 5.05
N TYR A 288 -23.83 0.07 5.71
CA TYR A 288 -22.46 0.25 6.16
C TYR A 288 -21.51 0.44 4.97
N SER A 289 -21.71 -0.31 3.89
CA SER A 289 -20.94 -0.16 2.65
C SER A 289 -21.19 1.18 1.96
N ALA A 290 -22.43 1.68 1.95
CA ALA A 290 -22.75 3.02 1.47
C ALA A 290 -22.05 4.13 2.28
N LEU A 291 -22.04 4.00 3.60
CA LEU A 291 -21.33 4.94 4.48
C LEU A 291 -19.82 4.93 4.24
N LEU A 292 -19.21 3.75 4.03
CA LEU A 292 -17.79 3.64 3.72
C LEU A 292 -17.45 4.27 2.37
N HIS A 293 -18.30 4.09 1.35
CA HIS A 293 -18.07 4.66 0.02
C HIS A 293 -18.16 6.19 0.02
N LEU A 294 -19.07 6.78 0.81
CA LEU A 294 -19.16 8.24 0.95
C LEU A 294 -17.96 8.84 1.70
N ARG A 295 -17.21 8.01 2.45
CA ARG A 295 -16.01 8.41 3.20
C ARG A 295 -14.70 8.11 2.46
N SER A 296 -14.73 7.36 1.36
CA SER A 296 -13.53 7.07 0.58
C SER A 296 -13.14 8.26 -0.28
N ASP A 297 -11.92 8.24 -0.83
CA ASP A 297 -11.41 9.32 -1.68
C ASP A 297 -12.24 9.48 -2.94
N TRP A 298 -12.65 8.37 -3.54
CA TRP A 298 -13.63 8.36 -4.64
C TRP A 298 -14.96 8.98 -4.21
N GLY A 299 -15.43 8.69 -3.00
CA GLY A 299 -16.61 9.29 -2.37
C GLY A 299 -16.55 10.80 -2.30
N LEU A 300 -15.46 11.32 -1.73
CA LEU A 300 -15.22 12.74 -1.54
C LEU A 300 -15.09 13.46 -2.88
N TYR A 301 -14.33 12.90 -3.82
CA TYR A 301 -14.24 13.42 -5.18
C TYR A 301 -15.60 13.45 -5.89
N TRP A 302 -16.37 12.36 -5.81
CA TRP A 302 -17.70 12.30 -6.41
C TRP A 302 -18.64 13.33 -5.82
N LEU A 303 -18.61 13.55 -4.50
CA LEU A 303 -19.43 14.55 -3.81
C LEU A 303 -19.08 15.97 -4.25
N ASP A 304 -17.80 16.28 -4.43
CA ASP A 304 -17.31 17.59 -4.87
C ASP A 304 -17.79 17.92 -6.29
N GLN A 305 -17.81 16.90 -7.15
CA GLN A 305 -18.31 17.00 -8.54
C GLN A 305 -19.83 17.18 -8.64
N GLN A 306 -20.62 16.96 -7.58
CA GLN A 306 -22.07 17.11 -7.65
C GLN A 306 -22.52 18.57 -7.46
N ASN A 307 -23.27 19.10 -8.45
CA ASN A 307 -23.90 20.42 -8.35
C ASN A 307 -25.18 20.45 -7.47
N ASN A 308 -25.46 19.38 -6.72
CA ASN A 308 -26.67 19.24 -5.92
C ASN A 308 -26.53 19.96 -4.56
N ARG A 309 -27.43 20.93 -4.28
CA ARG A 309 -27.46 21.69 -3.02
C ARG A 309 -27.50 20.82 -1.76
N PHE A 310 -28.24 19.70 -1.80
CA PHE A 310 -28.34 18.75 -0.68
C PHE A 310 -27.01 18.03 -0.40
N LEU A 311 -26.32 17.56 -1.44
CA LEU A 311 -25.04 16.87 -1.31
C LEU A 311 -23.93 17.83 -0.84
N ARG A 312 -23.95 19.09 -1.30
CA ARG A 312 -23.08 20.16 -0.78
C ARG A 312 -23.28 20.44 0.71
N PHE A 313 -24.50 20.27 1.24
CA PHE A 313 -24.76 20.46 2.68
C PHE A 313 -24.28 19.28 3.54
N ILE A 314 -24.33 18.05 3.01
CA ILE A 314 -23.92 16.84 3.74
C ILE A 314 -22.41 16.60 3.62
N GLY A 315 -21.79 16.95 2.49
CA GLY A 315 -20.37 16.74 2.20
C GLY A 315 -19.43 17.16 3.35
N PRO A 316 -19.48 18.42 3.84
CA PRO A 316 -18.63 18.87 4.95
C PRO A 316 -18.86 18.10 6.25
N LYS A 317 -20.10 17.66 6.52
CA LYS A 317 -20.42 16.83 7.70
C LYS A 317 -19.84 15.43 7.58
N LEU A 318 -19.87 14.82 6.39
CA LEU A 318 -19.24 13.53 6.09
C LEU A 318 -17.72 13.60 6.22
N VAL A 319 -17.10 14.67 5.69
CA VAL A 319 -15.65 14.93 5.81
C VAL A 319 -15.23 15.07 7.28
N ARG A 320 -16.07 15.65 8.15
CA ARG A 320 -15.78 15.74 9.59
C ARG A 320 -15.69 14.37 10.29
N PHE A 321 -16.31 13.33 9.72
CA PHE A 321 -16.20 11.95 10.21
C PHE A 321 -15.04 11.16 9.58
N THR A 322 -14.37 11.74 8.57
CA THR A 322 -13.11 11.19 8.05
C THR A 322 -11.95 11.76 8.86
N LYS A 323 -10.94 10.93 9.16
CA LYS A 323 -9.73 11.43 9.82
C LYS A 323 -9.03 12.42 8.89
N PRO A 324 -8.41 13.49 9.42
CA PRO A 324 -7.58 14.36 8.60
C PRO A 324 -6.47 13.53 7.94
N LYS A 325 -6.30 13.75 6.65
CA LYS A 325 -5.18 13.18 5.89
C LYS A 325 -3.97 14.07 6.10
N GLU A 326 -2.88 13.44 6.52
CA GLU A 326 -1.63 14.12 6.91
C GLU A 326 -0.45 13.52 6.12
N GLY A 327 -0.73 12.74 5.07
CA GLY A 327 0.22 11.88 4.40
C GLY A 327 0.47 10.58 5.19
N ILE A 328 1.50 9.84 4.77
CA ILE A 328 1.93 8.66 5.51
C ILE A 328 2.27 9.00 6.96
N ARG A 329 1.72 8.20 7.88
CA ARG A 329 1.80 8.43 9.33
C ARG A 329 2.88 7.62 10.00
N SER A 330 3.08 6.39 9.55
CA SER A 330 4.07 5.50 10.14
C SER A 330 4.87 4.74 9.10
N MET A 331 6.07 4.33 9.50
CA MET A 331 6.96 3.50 8.72
C MET A 331 7.48 2.36 9.60
N ALA A 332 7.63 1.19 8.99
CA ALA A 332 8.21 0.05 9.67
C ALA A 332 9.69 0.30 9.98
N GLN A 333 10.19 -0.32 11.04
CA GLN A 333 11.56 -0.17 11.53
C GLN A 333 12.11 -1.54 11.88
N HIS A 334 13.35 -1.79 11.48
CA HIS A 334 14.04 -3.00 11.83
C HIS A 334 15.50 -2.68 12.15
N SER A 335 15.84 -2.65 13.44
CA SER A 335 17.23 -2.50 13.88
C SER A 335 17.92 -3.87 13.86
N LEU A 336 19.19 -3.88 13.45
CA LEU A 336 20.05 -5.06 13.52
C LEU A 336 20.13 -5.62 14.96
N LEU A 337 20.09 -4.77 15.97
CA LEU A 337 20.15 -5.18 17.38
C LEU A 337 18.86 -5.86 17.86
N ASP A 338 17.72 -5.51 17.28
CA ASP A 338 16.44 -6.10 17.68
C ASP A 338 16.30 -7.54 17.16
N TYR A 339 16.91 -7.87 16.01
CA TYR A 339 16.97 -9.23 15.48
C TYR A 339 17.95 -10.14 16.21
N CYS A 340 19.06 -9.60 16.74
CA CYS A 340 20.03 -10.37 17.52
C CYS A 340 19.47 -10.81 18.89
N LEU A 341 18.25 -10.42 19.25
CA LEU A 341 17.57 -10.85 20.47
C LEU A 341 16.68 -12.08 20.21
N PRO A 342 16.53 -12.99 21.19
CA PRO A 342 15.56 -14.08 21.07
C PRO A 342 14.13 -13.51 20.94
N PRO A 343 13.26 -14.15 20.14
CA PRO A 343 11.92 -13.64 19.86
C PRO A 343 11.08 -13.49 21.11
N ARG A 344 10.23 -12.45 21.14
CA ARG A 344 9.20 -12.30 22.19
C ARG A 344 8.32 -13.55 22.20
N LYS A 345 8.29 -14.29 23.31
CA LYS A 345 7.48 -15.50 23.45
C LYS A 345 6.00 -15.15 23.32
N LEU A 346 5.35 -15.61 22.24
CA LEU A 346 3.89 -15.69 22.14
C LEU A 346 3.44 -17.14 22.31
N ASN A 347 2.37 -17.36 23.08
CA ASN A 347 1.76 -18.68 23.28
C ASN A 347 1.21 -19.31 21.99
N LEU A 348 1.08 -18.54 20.90
CA LEU A 348 0.65 -18.99 19.56
C LEU A 348 1.82 -19.19 18.56
N ALA A 349 3.07 -18.96 18.97
CA ALA A 349 4.23 -19.07 18.09
C ALA A 349 4.39 -20.49 17.51
N ALA A 350 4.06 -21.54 18.28
CA ALA A 350 4.15 -22.91 17.81
C ALA A 350 3.24 -23.23 16.60
N VAL A 351 2.03 -22.65 16.55
CA VAL A 351 1.11 -22.82 15.42
C VAL A 351 1.55 -22.02 14.20
N LEU A 352 2.11 -20.82 14.43
CA LEU A 352 2.61 -19.97 13.35
C LEU A 352 3.90 -20.51 12.71
N ASN A 353 4.79 -21.11 13.50
CA ASN A 353 6.03 -21.71 13.04
C ASN A 353 5.82 -22.96 12.15
N LEU A 354 4.67 -23.65 12.27
CA LEU A 354 4.31 -24.76 11.37
C LEU A 354 4.08 -24.31 9.93
N PHE A 355 3.74 -23.04 9.70
CA PHE A 355 3.44 -22.48 8.38
C PHE A 355 4.56 -21.59 7.81
N ASP A 356 5.66 -21.41 8.56
CA ASP A 356 6.75 -20.50 8.17
C ASP A 356 8.09 -21.23 8.05
N SER A 357 8.45 -21.62 6.83
CA SER A 357 9.68 -22.35 6.51
C SER A 357 10.92 -21.45 6.40
N GLU A 358 10.77 -20.12 6.41
CA GLU A 358 11.85 -19.15 6.12
C GLU A 358 12.13 -18.16 7.29
N ASP A 359 11.57 -18.42 8.48
CA ASP A 359 11.65 -17.54 9.66
C ASP A 359 11.10 -16.12 9.42
N ARG A 360 10.27 -15.91 8.39
CA ARG A 360 9.69 -14.59 8.06
C ARG A 360 8.79 -14.02 9.17
N MET A 361 8.32 -14.87 10.06
CA MET A 361 7.44 -14.54 11.17
C MET A 361 8.24 -14.09 12.39
N GLY A 362 9.34 -14.78 12.74
CA GLY A 362 10.27 -14.36 13.79
C GLY A 362 10.79 -12.95 13.50
N LYS A 363 11.31 -12.78 12.29
CA LYS A 363 11.74 -11.51 11.68
C LYS A 363 10.74 -10.35 11.81
N TYR A 364 9.47 -10.64 11.56
CA TYR A 364 8.41 -9.64 11.66
C TYR A 364 8.06 -9.28 13.11
N LEU A 365 8.16 -10.23 14.05
CA LEU A 365 7.92 -9.96 15.48
C LEU A 365 8.92 -8.96 16.08
N HIS A 366 10.09 -8.78 15.45
CA HIS A 366 11.10 -7.79 15.80
C HIS A 366 10.91 -6.44 15.09
N THR A 367 9.89 -6.30 14.23
CA THR A 367 9.64 -5.05 13.50
C THR A 367 8.91 -4.05 14.40
N GLY A 368 9.54 -2.89 14.60
CA GLY A 368 8.94 -1.72 15.23
C GLY A 368 8.16 -0.87 14.23
N TRP A 369 7.33 0.04 14.73
CA TRP A 369 6.67 1.07 13.91
C TRP A 369 7.00 2.43 14.50
N LYS A 370 7.39 3.37 13.65
CA LYS A 370 7.74 4.73 14.06
C LYS A 370 6.98 5.74 13.22
N GLU A 371 6.59 6.84 13.85
CA GLU A 371 5.87 7.92 13.20
C GLU A 371 6.79 8.64 12.19
N VAL A 372 6.27 8.93 11.00
CA VAL A 372 6.94 9.71 9.97
C VAL A 372 6.79 11.18 10.34
N SER A 373 7.80 11.73 10.99
CA SER A 373 7.73 13.09 11.54
C SER A 373 7.74 14.15 10.44
N PHE A 374 7.28 15.36 10.78
CA PHE A 374 7.28 16.50 9.87
C PHE A 374 8.67 16.81 9.34
N GLU A 375 9.70 16.72 10.19
CA GLU A 375 11.08 16.99 9.81
C GLU A 375 11.60 16.00 8.75
N LEU A 376 11.22 14.72 8.86
CA LEU A 376 11.56 13.70 7.87
C LEU A 376 10.87 13.96 6.53
N LYS A 377 9.57 14.30 6.54
CA LYS A 377 8.83 14.67 5.31
C LYS A 377 9.47 15.87 4.64
N GLN A 378 9.81 16.89 5.41
CA GLN A 378 10.47 18.10 4.92
C GLN A 378 11.85 17.79 4.33
N PHE A 379 12.68 17.02 5.04
CA PHE A 379 14.02 16.64 4.59
C PHE A 379 14.01 15.88 3.25
N ILE A 380 13.13 14.89 3.12
CA ILE A 380 12.98 14.13 1.88
C ILE A 380 12.51 15.04 0.76
N TYR A 381 11.45 15.82 1.00
CA TYR A 381 10.88 16.69 -0.02
C TYR A 381 11.91 17.72 -0.51
N SER A 382 12.67 18.35 0.40
CA SER A 382 13.73 19.29 0.02
C SER A 382 14.85 18.64 -0.79
N GLY A 383 15.29 17.44 -0.41
CA GLY A 383 16.34 16.75 -1.15
C GLY A 383 15.88 16.24 -2.52
N LEU A 384 14.61 15.86 -2.66
CA LEU A 384 14.01 15.56 -3.96
C LEU A 384 13.90 16.81 -4.85
N GLN A 385 13.53 17.95 -4.28
CA GLN A 385 13.53 19.23 -4.99
C GLN A 385 14.94 19.62 -5.47
N GLU A 386 15.97 19.40 -4.65
CA GLU A 386 17.36 19.65 -5.06
C GLU A 386 17.78 18.74 -6.22
N LYS A 387 17.47 17.44 -6.17
CA LYS A 387 17.70 16.52 -7.30
C LYS A 387 16.97 16.98 -8.57
N ARG A 388 15.73 17.48 -8.44
CA ARG A 388 14.98 18.04 -9.56
C ARG A 388 15.67 19.27 -10.16
N LYS A 389 16.17 20.19 -9.33
CA LYS A 389 16.92 21.36 -9.80
C LYS A 389 18.15 20.95 -10.61
N LYS A 390 18.95 20.01 -10.09
CA LYS A 390 20.10 19.43 -10.81
C LYS A 390 19.69 18.80 -12.15
N TYR A 391 18.55 18.10 -12.19
CA TYR A 391 18.03 17.50 -13.42
C TYR A 391 17.57 18.54 -14.46
N ALA A 392 17.03 19.68 -14.00
CA ALA A 392 16.66 20.79 -14.87
C ALA A 392 17.89 21.51 -15.44
N GLU A 393 18.94 21.69 -14.62
CA GLU A 393 20.23 22.27 -15.03
C GLU A 393 20.92 21.46 -16.13
N THR A 394 20.75 20.13 -16.15
CA THR A 394 21.25 19.27 -17.23
C THR A 394 20.33 19.20 -18.46
N GLU A 395 19.37 20.11 -18.59
CA GLU A 395 18.34 20.13 -19.64
C GLU A 395 17.54 18.82 -19.74
N PHE A 396 17.29 18.19 -18.59
CA PHE A 396 16.63 16.88 -18.49
C PHE A 396 17.40 15.73 -19.16
N LYS A 397 18.72 15.84 -19.28
CA LYS A 397 19.62 14.76 -19.73
C LYS A 397 20.17 13.99 -18.52
N ASN A 398 20.64 12.77 -18.77
CA ASN A 398 21.33 11.91 -17.79
C ASN A 398 20.50 11.55 -16.54
N LEU A 399 19.17 11.39 -16.68
CA LEU A 399 18.31 10.99 -15.55
C LEU A 399 18.75 9.66 -14.92
N SER A 400 19.18 8.69 -15.74
CA SER A 400 19.66 7.40 -15.23
C SER A 400 20.87 7.58 -14.33
N GLU A 401 21.86 8.37 -14.73
CA GLU A 401 23.05 8.64 -13.92
C GLU A 401 22.69 9.33 -12.59
N LEU A 402 21.76 10.28 -12.61
CA LEU A 402 21.28 10.96 -11.40
C LEU A 402 20.52 10.02 -10.44
N LEU A 403 19.72 9.10 -10.98
CA LEU A 403 18.95 8.14 -10.20
C LEU A 403 19.80 6.96 -9.72
N ASP A 404 20.81 6.56 -10.51
CA ASP A 404 21.78 5.51 -10.20
C ASP A 404 22.85 5.96 -9.20
N ASP A 405 22.93 7.26 -8.92
CA ASP A 405 23.76 7.79 -7.86
C ASP A 405 23.24 7.35 -6.48
N ARG A 406 23.83 6.27 -5.97
CA ARG A 406 23.58 5.68 -4.64
C ARG A 406 24.18 6.51 -3.49
N GLY A 407 24.50 7.79 -3.73
CA GLY A 407 25.19 8.67 -2.78
C GLY A 407 26.70 8.82 -3.04
N SER A 408 27.18 8.41 -4.22
CA SER A 408 28.58 8.64 -4.62
C SER A 408 28.86 10.14 -4.77
N SER A 409 27.88 10.92 -5.23
CA SER A 409 28.01 12.39 -5.31
C SER A 409 28.18 13.04 -3.93
N VAL A 410 27.47 12.54 -2.91
CA VAL A 410 27.55 13.03 -1.52
C VAL A 410 28.96 12.81 -0.97
N LEU A 411 29.53 11.61 -1.15
CA LEU A 411 30.88 11.30 -0.68
C LEU A 411 31.96 12.11 -1.44
N LYS A 412 31.80 12.31 -2.76
CA LYS A 412 32.76 13.09 -3.57
C LYS A 412 32.77 14.58 -3.22
N GLY A 413 31.62 15.13 -2.84
CA GLY A 413 31.50 16.52 -2.39
C GLY A 413 32.27 16.84 -1.10
N MET A 414 32.78 15.82 -0.40
CA MET A 414 33.42 15.91 0.91
C MET A 414 34.86 16.45 0.89
N GLY A 415 35.54 16.42 -0.28
CA GLY A 415 36.93 16.84 -0.42
C GLY A 415 37.96 15.88 0.25
N GLY A 416 39.16 15.78 -0.32
CA GLY A 416 40.37 15.25 0.33
C GLY A 416 40.52 13.74 0.61
N SER A 417 39.47 13.01 1.02
CA SER A 417 39.56 11.58 1.42
C SER A 417 38.36 10.72 0.95
N SER A 418 37.59 11.23 -0.03
CA SER A 418 36.39 10.55 -0.54
C SER A 418 36.64 9.12 -1.04
N GLU A 419 37.84 8.77 -1.51
CA GLU A 419 38.10 7.44 -2.10
C GLU A 419 38.03 6.30 -1.06
N ASP A 420 38.41 6.56 0.20
CA ASP A 420 38.53 5.52 1.23
C ASP A 420 37.18 4.93 1.67
N ILE A 421 36.08 5.65 1.41
CA ILE A 421 34.70 5.23 1.72
C ILE A 421 33.89 4.97 0.45
N LEU A 422 34.29 5.53 -0.71
CA LEU A 422 33.51 5.46 -1.95
C LEU A 422 33.23 4.03 -2.43
N TRP A 423 34.17 3.11 -2.17
CA TRP A 423 34.02 1.68 -2.50
C TRP A 423 32.75 1.07 -1.90
N SER A 424 32.35 1.52 -0.70
CA SER A 424 31.19 1.00 0.05
C SER A 424 29.84 1.25 -0.65
N VAL A 425 29.79 2.19 -1.58
CA VAL A 425 28.58 2.59 -2.32
C VAL A 425 28.65 2.20 -3.79
N ARG A 426 29.84 2.26 -4.40
CA ARG A 426 30.04 2.11 -5.84
C ARG A 426 30.46 0.69 -6.26
N GLU A 427 31.31 0.03 -5.47
CA GLU A 427 31.98 -1.20 -5.88
C GLU A 427 31.26 -2.46 -5.40
N VAL A 428 30.35 -2.32 -4.44
CA VAL A 428 29.60 -3.43 -3.85
C VAL A 428 28.15 -3.48 -4.34
N GLU A 429 27.52 -4.65 -4.21
CA GLU A 429 26.09 -4.81 -4.45
C GLU A 429 25.28 -3.87 -3.55
N PHE A 430 24.17 -3.33 -4.05
CA PHE A 430 23.36 -2.36 -3.30
C PHE A 430 22.89 -2.90 -1.94
N THR A 431 22.49 -4.17 -1.89
CA THR A 431 22.07 -4.82 -0.63
C THR A 431 23.23 -4.93 0.37
N HIS A 432 24.47 -5.06 -0.10
CA HIS A 432 25.67 -5.04 0.74
C HIS A 432 25.96 -3.62 1.24
N SER A 433 25.84 -2.60 0.38
CA SER A 433 25.93 -1.19 0.81
C SER A 433 24.95 -0.86 1.93
N LEU A 434 23.71 -1.35 1.86
CA LEU A 434 22.71 -1.15 2.91
C LEU A 434 23.17 -1.75 4.25
N LEU A 435 23.72 -2.97 4.24
CA LEU A 435 24.24 -3.61 5.45
C LEU A 435 25.42 -2.85 6.05
N LEU A 436 26.39 -2.48 5.21
CA LEU A 436 27.59 -1.73 5.60
C LEU A 436 27.23 -0.43 6.30
N TRP A 437 26.40 0.38 5.64
CA TRP A 437 26.02 1.68 6.15
C TRP A 437 25.06 1.59 7.34
N HIS A 438 24.23 0.55 7.42
CA HIS A 438 23.40 0.32 8.60
C HIS A 438 24.25 0.01 9.83
N VAL A 439 25.22 -0.91 9.71
CA VAL A 439 26.17 -1.20 10.80
C VAL A 439 26.95 0.05 11.16
N ALA A 440 27.48 0.78 10.18
CA ALA A 440 28.21 2.02 10.43
C ALA A 440 27.35 3.06 11.17
N THR A 441 26.09 3.24 10.75
CA THR A 441 25.13 4.17 11.36
C THR A 441 24.82 3.76 12.81
N GLU A 442 24.61 2.48 13.10
CA GLU A 442 24.38 1.97 14.46
C GLU A 442 25.60 2.18 15.37
N VAL A 443 26.79 1.86 14.87
CA VAL A 443 28.04 1.97 15.62
C VAL A 443 28.36 3.45 15.94
N VAL A 444 28.27 4.35 14.95
CA VAL A 444 28.48 5.80 15.16
C VAL A 444 27.40 6.37 16.08
N PHE A 445 26.13 5.96 15.92
CA PHE A 445 25.02 6.40 16.79
C PHE A 445 25.31 6.09 18.26
N HIS A 446 25.80 4.89 18.56
CA HIS A 446 26.09 4.48 19.91
C HIS A 446 27.33 5.15 20.51
N ASP A 447 28.41 5.30 19.72
CA ASP A 447 29.63 6.01 20.16
C ASP A 447 29.34 7.49 20.44
N ASP A 448 28.66 8.19 19.53
CA ASP A 448 28.31 9.60 19.71
C ASP A 448 27.36 9.81 20.90
N ASN A 449 26.34 8.96 21.04
CA ASN A 449 25.40 9.05 22.16
C ASN A 449 26.10 8.83 23.52
N HIS A 450 27.15 8.00 23.56
CA HIS A 450 28.00 7.86 24.74
C HIS A 450 28.82 9.13 25.01
N ARG A 451 29.47 9.69 23.99
CA ARG A 451 30.37 10.85 24.13
C ARG A 451 29.63 12.14 24.49
N TYR A 452 28.46 12.38 23.91
CA TYR A 452 27.82 13.69 23.96
C TYR A 452 26.48 13.72 24.71
N ARG A 453 25.89 12.56 25.07
CA ARG A 453 24.59 12.37 25.77
C ARG A 453 23.35 13.10 25.17
N ALA A 454 23.53 14.01 24.22
CA ALA A 454 22.52 14.87 23.60
C ALA A 454 22.30 14.59 22.10
N VAL A 455 23.01 13.61 21.52
CA VAL A 455 22.96 13.29 20.07
C VAL A 455 21.56 12.85 19.61
N GLN A 456 20.75 12.29 20.51
CA GLN A 456 19.33 11.99 20.24
C GLN A 456 18.47 13.25 19.98
N LEU A 457 18.96 14.45 20.30
CA LEU A 457 18.26 15.72 20.06
C LEU A 457 18.58 16.30 18.68
N GLU A 458 19.66 15.87 18.02
CA GLU A 458 20.04 16.39 16.71
C GLU A 458 19.13 15.83 15.60
N GLN A 459 18.60 16.75 14.78
CA GLN A 459 17.62 16.43 13.74
C GLN A 459 18.15 15.42 12.73
N TYR A 460 19.36 15.63 12.18
CA TYR A 460 19.95 14.75 11.19
C TYR A 460 20.23 13.36 11.75
N CYS A 461 20.75 13.25 12.97
CA CYS A 461 20.98 11.95 13.62
C CYS A 461 19.69 11.12 13.72
N ARG A 462 18.58 11.76 14.14
CA ARG A 462 17.26 11.10 14.20
C ARG A 462 16.80 10.64 12.82
N ILE A 463 16.94 11.48 11.79
CA ILE A 463 16.58 11.17 10.41
C ILE A 463 17.41 10.00 9.87
N SER A 464 18.73 10.06 10.00
CA SER A 464 19.66 9.00 9.58
C SER A 464 19.29 7.65 10.20
N LYS A 465 19.03 7.62 11.51
CA LYS A 465 18.66 6.39 12.20
C LYS A 465 17.35 5.81 11.69
N VAL A 466 16.34 6.67 11.52
CA VAL A 466 15.00 6.28 11.06
C VAL A 466 15.03 5.73 9.62
N LEU A 467 15.76 6.40 8.73
CA LEU A 467 15.95 5.95 7.35
C LEU A 467 16.73 4.63 7.31
N SER A 468 17.82 4.52 8.08
CA SER A 468 18.62 3.30 8.17
C SER A 468 17.80 2.09 8.61
N ASP A 469 17.02 2.22 9.70
CA ASP A 469 16.17 1.15 10.23
C ASP A 469 15.03 0.77 9.27
N TYR A 470 14.55 1.73 8.47
CA TYR A 470 13.55 1.46 7.43
C TYR A 470 14.13 0.75 6.21
N MET A 471 15.32 1.16 5.75
CA MET A 471 16.00 0.47 4.65
C MET A 471 16.34 -0.98 5.01
N MET A 472 16.68 -1.23 6.28
CA MET A 472 16.83 -2.59 6.81
C MET A 472 15.53 -3.38 6.83
N TYR A 473 14.40 -2.75 7.20
CA TYR A 473 13.08 -3.37 7.08
C TYR A 473 12.81 -3.80 5.63
N LEU A 474 13.09 -2.93 4.65
CA LEU A 474 12.88 -3.24 3.25
C LEU A 474 13.74 -4.41 2.78
N LEU A 475 15.02 -4.41 3.14
CA LEU A 475 15.95 -5.49 2.79
C LEU A 475 15.42 -6.86 3.25
N PHE A 476 14.76 -6.88 4.40
CA PHE A 476 14.44 -8.12 5.08
C PHE A 476 13.03 -8.65 4.83
N LEU A 477 12.04 -7.75 4.84
CA LEU A 477 10.63 -8.10 4.75
C LEU A 477 10.03 -7.77 3.38
N CYS A 478 10.64 -6.84 2.66
CA CYS A 478 10.20 -6.42 1.33
C CYS A 478 11.33 -6.48 0.28
N PRO A 479 12.13 -7.58 0.18
CA PRO A 479 13.28 -7.64 -0.72
C PRO A 479 12.90 -7.47 -2.20
N ALA A 480 11.67 -7.81 -2.58
CA ALA A 480 11.14 -7.58 -3.93
C ALA A 480 10.99 -6.10 -4.30
N MET A 481 11.08 -5.18 -3.32
CA MET A 481 11.10 -3.74 -3.57
C MET A 481 12.51 -3.18 -3.76
N LEU A 482 13.55 -3.99 -3.53
CA LEU A 482 14.93 -3.61 -3.74
C LEU A 482 15.49 -4.29 -5.01
N PRO A 483 16.56 -3.74 -5.60
CA PRO A 483 17.31 -4.43 -6.64
C PRO A 483 17.75 -5.84 -6.21
N GLU A 484 17.73 -6.79 -7.15
CA GLU A 484 18.16 -8.16 -6.90
C GLU A 484 19.61 -8.21 -6.35
N GLY A 485 19.85 -9.08 -5.37
CA GLY A 485 21.17 -9.26 -4.75
C GLY A 485 21.17 -10.34 -3.66
N ILE A 486 22.35 -10.70 -3.15
CA ILE A 486 22.54 -11.81 -2.19
C ILE A 486 22.38 -11.32 -0.72
N GLY A 487 21.76 -10.16 -0.53
CA GLY A 487 21.65 -9.49 0.77
C GLY A 487 21.06 -10.34 1.90
N ASN A 488 20.09 -11.20 1.61
CA ASN A 488 19.45 -12.05 2.63
C ASN A 488 20.41 -13.06 3.28
N ILE A 489 21.31 -13.66 2.51
CA ILE A 489 22.28 -14.65 3.03
C ILE A 489 23.35 -13.93 3.85
N ARG A 490 23.93 -12.86 3.30
CA ARG A 490 24.98 -12.09 4.00
C ARG A 490 24.47 -11.37 5.24
N HIS A 491 23.20 -10.96 5.26
CA HIS A 491 22.57 -10.41 6.45
C HIS A 491 22.60 -11.41 7.61
N GLN A 492 22.26 -12.68 7.36
CA GLN A 492 22.28 -13.70 8.41
C GLN A 492 23.69 -13.91 8.97
N ASP A 493 24.70 -13.94 8.11
CA ASP A 493 26.11 -13.98 8.52
C ASP A 493 26.48 -12.72 9.33
N THR A 494 25.96 -11.56 8.95
CA THR A 494 26.20 -10.27 9.63
C THR A 494 25.55 -10.19 11.00
N CYS A 495 24.32 -10.66 11.16
CA CYS A 495 23.69 -10.73 12.47
C CYS A 495 24.36 -11.77 13.38
N THR A 496 24.78 -12.90 12.82
CA THR A 496 25.51 -13.93 13.57
C THR A 496 26.83 -13.34 14.09
N GLU A 497 27.57 -12.63 13.23
CA GLU A 497 28.82 -11.98 13.61
C GLU A 497 28.62 -10.88 14.66
N ALA A 498 27.61 -10.03 14.49
CA ALA A 498 27.25 -9.01 15.47
C ALA A 498 26.85 -9.62 16.82
N THR A 499 26.15 -10.76 16.80
CA THR A 499 25.78 -11.50 18.01
C THR A 499 27.01 -12.10 18.69
N ASN A 500 27.96 -12.65 17.93
CA ASN A 500 29.23 -13.14 18.46
C ASN A 500 30.08 -12.03 19.06
N PHE A 501 30.05 -10.84 18.46
CA PHE A 501 30.77 -9.66 18.95
C PHE A 501 30.17 -9.12 20.26
N ALA A 502 28.85 -9.13 20.41
CA ALA A 502 28.17 -8.45 21.50
C ALA A 502 27.52 -9.35 22.56
N LEU A 503 27.31 -10.64 22.32
CA LEU A 503 26.55 -11.59 23.16
C LEU A 503 25.08 -11.19 23.46
N ASP A 504 24.76 -9.93 23.78
CA ASP A 504 23.41 -9.34 23.95
C ASP A 504 23.35 -7.81 23.62
N LYS A 505 22.14 -7.20 23.67
CA LYS A 505 21.91 -5.77 23.36
C LYS A 505 22.51 -4.77 24.36
N PHE A 506 22.62 -5.14 25.64
CA PHE A 506 23.26 -4.28 26.65
C PHE A 506 24.78 -4.28 26.44
N GLN A 507 25.32 -5.46 26.14
CA GLN A 507 26.72 -5.68 25.85
C GLN A 507 27.13 -5.14 24.46
N PHE A 508 26.21 -4.96 23.49
CA PHE A 508 26.55 -4.28 22.22
C PHE A 508 27.04 -2.85 22.44
N LYS A 509 26.36 -2.08 23.31
CA LYS A 509 26.79 -0.72 23.65
C LYS A 509 28.17 -0.71 24.30
N GLU A 510 28.40 -1.67 25.19
CA GLU A 510 29.68 -1.85 25.88
C GLU A 510 30.79 -2.31 24.93
N ALA A 511 30.48 -3.17 23.96
CA ALA A 511 31.41 -3.65 22.96
C ALA A 511 31.81 -2.54 21.97
N VAL A 512 30.85 -1.71 21.53
CA VAL A 512 31.15 -0.50 20.75
C VAL A 512 32.01 0.47 21.55
N ARG A 513 31.69 0.68 22.83
CA ARG A 513 32.51 1.51 23.73
C ARG A 513 33.94 0.95 23.86
N GLY A 514 34.07 -0.37 24.01
CA GLY A 514 35.35 -1.06 24.03
C GLY A 514 36.14 -0.84 22.74
N LEU A 515 35.50 -1.01 21.58
CA LEU A 515 36.11 -0.85 20.26
C LEU A 515 36.70 0.56 20.06
N PHE A 516 35.95 1.61 20.40
CA PHE A 516 36.44 2.99 20.29
C PHE A 516 37.33 3.44 21.45
N GLY A 517 37.34 2.68 22.56
CA GLY A 517 38.28 2.86 23.67
C GLY A 517 39.68 2.31 23.38
N MET A 518 39.82 1.46 22.35
CA MET A 518 41.12 0.95 21.90
C MET A 518 41.96 2.03 21.21
N ASP A 519 43.29 1.91 21.32
CA ASP A 519 44.19 2.71 20.52
C ASP A 519 43.97 2.44 19.01
N ILE A 520 44.28 3.43 18.18
CA ILE A 520 43.99 3.42 16.74
C ILE A 520 44.58 2.18 16.05
N ARG A 521 45.79 1.75 16.44
CA ARG A 521 46.49 0.62 15.80
C ARG A 521 45.87 -0.71 16.18
N SER A 522 45.53 -0.91 17.45
CA SER A 522 44.87 -2.13 17.91
C SER A 522 43.45 -2.26 17.33
N ARG A 523 42.73 -1.13 17.22
CA ARG A 523 41.41 -1.08 16.59
C ARG A 523 41.47 -1.42 15.10
N SER A 524 42.39 -0.80 14.36
CA SER A 524 42.55 -1.08 12.92
C SER A 524 42.92 -2.54 12.66
N PHE A 525 43.79 -3.12 13.49
CA PHE A 525 44.16 -4.54 13.41
C PHE A 525 42.97 -5.47 13.68
N PHE A 526 42.16 -5.17 14.71
CA PHE A 526 40.98 -5.95 15.05
C PHE A 526 39.94 -5.94 13.94
N ILE A 527 39.67 -4.77 13.35
CA ILE A 527 38.76 -4.61 12.22
C ILE A 527 39.29 -5.36 10.99
N GLN A 528 40.59 -5.25 10.68
CA GLN A 528 41.20 -5.96 9.55
C GLN A 528 41.12 -7.48 9.71
N MET A 529 41.33 -8.00 10.92
CA MET A 529 41.15 -9.42 11.22
C MET A 529 39.70 -9.86 11.01
N GLY A 530 38.75 -9.02 11.40
CA GLY A 530 37.31 -9.24 11.22
C GLY A 530 36.85 -9.20 9.75
N ASN A 531 37.42 -8.31 8.92
CA ASN A 531 37.10 -8.17 7.49
C ASN A 531 37.43 -9.43 6.66
N SER A 532 38.28 -10.33 7.18
CA SER A 532 38.53 -11.62 6.54
C SER A 532 37.33 -12.59 6.59
N ARG A 533 36.30 -12.27 7.39
CA ARG A 533 35.07 -13.05 7.54
C ARG A 533 34.04 -12.66 6.47
N LYS A 534 33.08 -13.56 6.18
CA LYS A 534 32.04 -13.36 5.15
C LYS A 534 30.97 -12.30 5.50
N SER A 535 31.15 -11.54 6.57
CA SER A 535 30.15 -10.64 7.15
C SER A 535 30.44 -9.17 6.83
N ALA A 536 29.38 -8.37 6.64
CA ALA A 536 29.48 -6.92 6.48
C ALA A 536 29.73 -6.16 7.82
N PHE A 537 29.80 -6.86 8.96
CA PHE A 537 29.85 -6.21 10.27
C PHE A 537 31.16 -5.42 10.49
N PHE A 538 32.31 -6.05 10.27
CA PHE A 538 33.60 -5.40 10.46
C PHE A 538 33.90 -4.36 9.39
N GLU A 539 33.48 -4.60 8.15
CA GLU A 539 33.53 -3.62 7.08
C GLU A 539 32.68 -2.38 7.42
N GLY A 540 31.50 -2.56 8.02
CA GLY A 540 30.71 -1.46 8.57
C GLY A 540 31.37 -0.73 9.74
N CYS A 541 32.08 -1.45 10.62
CA CYS A 541 32.88 -0.84 11.70
C CYS A 541 34.05 -0.02 11.15
N GLN A 542 34.67 -0.45 10.05
CA GLN A 542 35.72 0.30 9.35
C GLN A 542 35.17 1.65 8.85
N ILE A 543 33.99 1.64 8.23
CA ILE A 543 33.33 2.88 7.76
C ILE A 543 33.01 3.78 8.96
N ALA A 544 32.53 3.22 10.07
CA ALA A 544 32.28 3.99 11.29
C ALA A 544 33.55 4.66 11.84
N GLU A 545 34.68 3.93 11.85
CA GLU A 545 35.97 4.49 12.24
C GLU A 545 36.41 5.63 11.32
N GLN A 546 36.30 5.44 10.00
CA GLN A 546 36.63 6.46 9.02
C GLN A 546 35.74 7.70 9.21
N LEU A 547 34.43 7.56 9.40
CA LEU A 547 33.52 8.67 9.68
C LEU A 547 33.89 9.45 10.94
N GLN A 548 34.32 8.77 12.02
CA GLN A 548 34.80 9.46 13.21
C GLN A 548 36.13 10.16 13.00
N SER A 549 37.02 9.60 12.17
CA SER A 549 38.28 10.25 11.81
C SER A 549 38.08 11.55 11.00
N LEU A 550 37.06 11.58 10.13
CA LEU A 550 36.73 12.75 9.30
C LEU A 550 36.35 13.96 10.14
N VAL A 551 35.64 13.76 11.26
CA VAL A 551 35.30 14.84 12.20
C VAL A 551 36.56 15.55 12.69
N SER A 552 37.57 14.76 13.07
CA SER A 552 38.84 15.30 13.54
C SER A 552 39.71 15.91 12.43
N MET A 553 39.68 15.32 11.22
CA MET A 553 40.52 15.71 10.10
C MET A 553 40.06 17.03 9.46
N PHE A 554 38.75 17.20 9.29
CA PHE A 554 38.16 18.35 8.62
C PHE A 554 37.58 19.41 9.58
N GLN A 555 37.79 19.26 10.88
CA GLN A 555 37.22 20.13 11.93
C GLN A 555 35.69 20.25 11.84
N TRP A 556 35.02 19.19 11.42
CA TRP A 556 33.56 19.17 11.32
C TRP A 556 32.91 19.17 12.69
N ASP A 557 31.70 19.71 12.76
CA ASP A 557 30.84 19.42 13.89
C ASP A 557 30.15 18.04 13.72
N ASN A 558 29.51 17.55 14.78
CA ASN A 558 28.75 16.31 14.67
C ASN A 558 27.54 16.43 13.73
N GLN A 559 26.99 17.64 13.54
CA GLN A 559 25.84 17.86 12.68
C GLN A 559 26.20 17.65 11.21
N ASP A 560 27.37 18.09 10.76
CA ASP A 560 27.89 17.91 9.40
C ASP A 560 28.06 16.41 9.08
N LYS A 561 28.63 15.64 10.02
CA LYS A 561 28.73 14.19 9.91
C LYS A 561 27.35 13.54 9.77
N TRP A 562 26.41 13.87 10.66
CA TRP A 562 25.07 13.29 10.62
C TRP A 562 24.27 13.73 9.40
N LYS A 563 24.47 14.96 8.92
CA LYS A 563 23.89 15.46 7.69
C LYS A 563 24.38 14.66 6.48
N LEU A 564 25.68 14.38 6.39
CA LEU A 564 26.22 13.52 5.34
C LEU A 564 25.60 12.12 5.39
N ILE A 565 25.49 11.51 6.58
CA ILE A 565 24.85 10.19 6.73
C ILE A 565 23.37 10.27 6.32
N ALA A 566 22.65 11.33 6.68
CA ALA A 566 21.25 11.54 6.28
C ALA A 566 21.10 11.68 4.75
N ASP A 567 21.95 12.49 4.12
CA ASP A 567 21.94 12.71 2.66
C ASP A 567 22.30 11.42 1.91
N LEU A 568 23.21 10.61 2.45
CA LEU A 568 23.53 9.30 1.90
C LEU A 568 22.31 8.36 1.96
N TRP A 569 21.66 8.23 3.12
CA TRP A 569 20.45 7.41 3.26
C TRP A 569 19.32 7.88 2.35
N LEU A 570 19.16 9.19 2.17
CA LEU A 570 18.22 9.75 1.20
C LEU A 570 18.55 9.25 -0.22
N ASN A 571 19.80 9.32 -0.64
CA ASN A 571 20.19 8.82 -1.96
C ASN A 571 19.92 7.32 -2.12
N MET A 572 20.27 6.50 -1.14
CA MET A 572 19.96 5.06 -1.16
C MET A 572 18.46 4.77 -1.21
N LEU A 573 17.64 5.55 -0.48
CA LEU A 573 16.18 5.45 -0.53
C LEU A 573 15.63 5.83 -1.91
N THR A 574 16.12 6.93 -2.49
CA THR A 574 15.69 7.36 -3.84
C THR A 574 16.13 6.37 -4.93
N TYR A 575 17.32 5.77 -4.79
CA TYR A 575 17.79 4.71 -5.67
C TYR A 575 16.89 3.48 -5.58
N ALA A 576 16.59 3.01 -4.37
CA ALA A 576 15.67 1.88 -4.17
C ALA A 576 14.28 2.18 -4.76
N ALA A 577 13.74 3.38 -4.52
CA ALA A 577 12.45 3.81 -5.04
C ALA A 577 12.43 3.86 -6.59
N ALA A 578 13.51 4.33 -7.22
CA ALA A 578 13.62 4.41 -8.68
C ALA A 578 13.76 3.04 -9.36
N GLN A 579 14.41 2.08 -8.70
CA GLN A 579 14.64 0.73 -9.23
C GLN A 579 13.49 -0.23 -8.95
N CYS A 580 12.67 0.06 -7.94
CA CYS A 580 11.48 -0.75 -7.65
C CYS A 580 10.48 -0.65 -8.80
N SER A 581 9.96 -1.80 -9.25
CA SER A 581 8.94 -1.79 -10.30
C SER A 581 7.63 -1.21 -9.79
N TRP A 582 6.94 -0.43 -10.61
CA TRP A 582 5.61 0.11 -10.28
C TRP A 582 4.56 -0.97 -10.01
N LYS A 583 4.74 -2.17 -10.55
CA LYS A 583 3.91 -3.34 -10.23
C LYS A 583 4.12 -3.80 -8.78
N GLU A 584 5.35 -3.79 -8.29
CA GLU A 584 5.67 -4.12 -6.90
C GLU A 584 5.15 -3.04 -5.94
N HIS A 585 5.27 -1.75 -6.29
CA HIS A 585 4.60 -0.67 -5.57
C HIS A 585 3.08 -0.89 -5.46
N ALA A 586 2.40 -1.26 -6.54
CA ALA A 586 0.98 -1.58 -6.53
C ALA A 586 0.64 -2.85 -5.73
N ARG A 587 1.52 -3.86 -5.76
CA ARG A 587 1.36 -5.11 -5.01
C ARG A 587 1.40 -4.87 -3.51
N GLN A 588 2.30 -4.00 -3.05
CA GLN A 588 2.48 -3.75 -1.62
C GLN A 588 1.31 -3.01 -0.97
N LEU A 589 0.51 -2.27 -1.76
CA LEU A 589 -0.74 -1.67 -1.29
C LEU A 589 -1.71 -2.69 -0.68
N GLN A 590 -1.54 -4.00 -0.95
CA GLN A 590 -2.30 -5.06 -0.30
C GLN A 590 -2.08 -5.10 1.22
N HIS A 591 -0.94 -4.65 1.75
CA HIS A 591 -0.63 -4.71 3.18
C HIS A 591 -0.84 -3.37 3.90
N GLY A 592 -1.15 -2.31 3.16
CA GLY A 592 -1.21 -0.94 3.64
C GLY A 592 -0.38 -0.03 2.73
N GLU A 593 -0.23 1.22 3.14
CA GLU A 593 0.65 2.15 2.44
C GLU A 593 2.11 1.91 2.85
N GLU A 594 3.01 1.86 1.86
CA GLU A 594 4.46 1.72 2.10
C GLU A 594 5.18 3.05 1.86
N PHE A 595 6.10 3.40 2.76
CA PHE A 595 6.80 4.68 2.73
C PHE A 595 7.62 4.89 1.45
N ILE A 596 8.27 3.85 0.95
CA ILE A 596 9.02 3.90 -0.31
C ILE A 596 8.11 4.14 -1.52
N THR A 597 6.85 3.67 -1.48
CA THR A 597 5.86 3.92 -2.53
C THR A 597 5.43 5.40 -2.54
N HIS A 598 5.29 6.01 -1.36
CA HIS A 598 5.08 7.46 -1.25
C HIS A 598 6.25 8.24 -1.87
N VAL A 599 7.49 7.86 -1.53
CA VAL A 599 8.70 8.51 -2.08
C VAL A 599 8.80 8.31 -3.60
N ALA A 600 8.54 7.11 -4.12
CA ALA A 600 8.56 6.83 -5.55
C ALA A 600 7.52 7.66 -6.32
N LEU A 601 6.31 7.82 -5.78
CA LEU A 601 5.28 8.65 -6.42
C LEU A 601 5.65 10.14 -6.33
N LEU A 602 6.16 10.64 -5.20
CA LEU A 602 6.71 12.00 -5.08
C LEU A 602 7.84 12.27 -6.08
N MET A 603 8.74 11.30 -6.27
CA MET A 603 9.78 11.37 -7.30
C MET A 603 9.16 11.49 -8.70
N ALA A 604 8.13 10.70 -9.01
CA ALA A 604 7.43 10.81 -10.29
C ALA A 604 6.72 12.16 -10.47
N HIS A 605 6.14 12.74 -9.39
CA HIS A 605 5.61 14.10 -9.40
C HIS A 605 6.65 15.14 -9.78
N LEU A 606 7.91 14.92 -9.43
CA LEU A 606 9.02 15.79 -9.80
C LEU A 606 9.68 15.38 -11.13
N GLY A 607 9.10 14.44 -11.87
CA GLY A 607 9.67 13.91 -13.11
C GLY A 607 10.95 13.09 -12.91
N LEU A 608 11.26 12.66 -11.69
CA LEU A 608 12.42 11.86 -11.31
C LEU A 608 12.11 10.35 -11.40
N SER A 609 11.66 9.88 -12.57
CA SER A 609 11.32 8.48 -12.80
C SER A 609 11.77 8.03 -14.17
N THR A 610 12.37 6.85 -14.27
CA THR A 610 12.79 6.25 -15.56
C THR A 610 11.60 5.91 -16.48
N LYS A 611 10.39 5.84 -15.91
CA LYS A 611 9.15 5.70 -16.68
C LYS A 611 8.68 7.02 -17.29
N ILE A 612 9.25 8.17 -16.89
CA ILE A 612 8.91 9.48 -17.44
C ILE A 612 10.02 9.91 -18.40
N GLN A 613 9.68 10.11 -19.67
CA GLN A 613 10.59 10.54 -20.72
C GLN A 613 10.31 12.00 -21.08
N MET A 614 11.23 12.90 -20.76
CA MET A 614 11.14 14.31 -21.16
C MET A 614 11.71 14.50 -22.57
N VAL A 615 10.86 14.84 -23.53
CA VAL A 615 11.20 14.94 -24.96
C VAL A 615 11.16 16.40 -25.40
N PRO A 616 12.09 16.89 -26.25
CA PRO A 616 11.95 18.23 -26.84
C PRO A 616 10.69 18.32 -27.70
N LEU A 617 10.19 19.54 -27.92
CA LEU A 617 9.07 19.76 -28.83
C LEU A 617 9.55 19.42 -30.26
N PRO A 618 8.71 18.80 -31.11
CA PRO A 618 9.06 18.60 -32.52
C PRO A 618 9.39 19.95 -33.18
N LYS A 619 10.46 20.00 -33.98
CA LYS A 619 10.93 21.24 -34.66
C LYS A 619 9.82 21.96 -35.44
N MET A 620 8.94 21.20 -36.09
CA MET A 620 7.78 21.75 -36.84
C MET A 620 6.81 22.56 -35.95
N LEU A 621 6.73 22.26 -34.66
CA LEU A 621 5.90 23.01 -33.71
C LEU A 621 6.68 24.19 -33.10
N GLU A 622 8.00 24.04 -32.93
CA GLU A 622 8.88 25.16 -32.53
C GLU A 622 8.90 26.26 -33.60
N GLU A 623 8.91 25.88 -34.89
CA GLU A 623 8.93 26.81 -36.04
C GLU A 623 7.65 27.66 -36.17
N VAL A 624 6.55 27.27 -35.52
CA VAL A 624 5.26 27.99 -35.55
C VAL A 624 5.00 28.72 -34.23
N ASP A 625 6.02 28.85 -33.37
CA ASP A 625 5.88 29.37 -31.99
C ASP A 625 4.70 28.73 -31.25
N PHE A 626 4.49 27.42 -31.47
CA PHE A 626 3.41 26.71 -30.80
C PHE A 626 3.72 26.58 -29.32
N GLU A 627 3.02 27.37 -28.50
CA GLU A 627 3.01 27.21 -27.05
C GLU A 627 2.02 26.11 -26.67
N PRO A 628 2.48 24.92 -26.22
CA PRO A 628 1.57 23.89 -25.75
C PRO A 628 0.89 24.38 -24.47
N THR A 629 -0.38 24.79 -24.56
CA THR A 629 -1.19 25.09 -23.39
C THR A 629 -1.65 23.78 -22.72
N PHE A 630 -1.34 23.62 -21.44
CA PHE A 630 -1.71 22.44 -20.68
C PHE A 630 -3.07 22.63 -20.03
N HIS A 631 -4.08 21.99 -20.60
CA HIS A 631 -5.44 21.98 -20.10
C HIS A 631 -5.66 20.75 -19.21
N TRP A 632 -5.67 20.96 -17.88
CA TRP A 632 -5.84 19.89 -16.87
C TRP A 632 -7.13 19.07 -17.06
N ASP A 633 -8.14 19.64 -17.70
CA ASP A 633 -9.41 19.01 -18.07
C ASP A 633 -9.31 18.04 -19.27
N LYS A 634 -8.28 18.20 -20.11
CA LYS A 634 -8.01 17.34 -21.29
C LYS A 634 -6.93 16.28 -21.04
N LEU A 635 -6.42 16.22 -19.82
CA LEU A 635 -5.32 15.36 -19.38
C LEU A 635 -5.52 13.87 -19.68
N HIS A 636 -6.73 13.36 -19.49
CA HIS A 636 -7.09 11.96 -19.76
C HIS A 636 -6.97 11.59 -21.25
N ARG A 637 -7.19 12.56 -22.14
CA ARG A 637 -7.07 12.36 -23.59
C ARG A 637 -5.63 12.38 -24.06
N LEU A 638 -4.74 13.07 -23.33
CA LEU A 638 -3.32 13.16 -23.64
C LEU A 638 -2.53 12.01 -23.02
N THR A 639 -2.93 11.49 -21.86
CA THR A 639 -2.27 10.32 -21.24
C THR A 639 -2.20 9.10 -22.17
N SER A 640 -3.13 8.97 -23.12
CA SER A 640 -3.10 7.91 -24.15
C SER A 640 -2.14 8.18 -25.33
N TYR A 641 -1.79 9.45 -25.59
CA TYR A 641 -0.78 9.86 -26.57
C TYR A 641 0.62 9.97 -25.96
N LEU A 642 0.68 10.21 -24.65
CA LEU A 642 1.91 10.31 -23.86
C LEU A 642 2.39 8.91 -23.40
N ALA A 643 1.48 7.95 -23.15
CA ALA A 643 1.81 6.56 -22.76
C ALA A 643 1.96 5.61 -23.96
#